data_AF-A0A939US37-F1
#
_entry.id   AF-A0A939US37-F1
#
_cell.length_a   1.000
_cell.length_b   1.000
_cell.length_c   1.000
_cell.angle_alpha   90.00
_cell.angle_beta   90.00
_cell.angle_gamma   90.00
#
_symmetry.space_group_name_H-M   'P 1'
#
loop_
_entity.id
_entity.type
_entity.pdbx_description
1 polymer ?
#
loop_
_entity_poly.entity_id
_entity_poly.type
_entity_poly.pdbx_seq_one_letter_code
_entity_poly.pdbx_strand_id
1 'polypeptide(L)'
;MKIRHILSCIAVFLFSAAVFAGPLYVWDLESGGNMTIANEGDGSTLPADRAGKKCLVINGEIAQKVKYFYFCLPEEGVSLKKAYLVLDLWSPEGNMTNMTLEHNQSPEKKCIAVDTNYIFGTGRWIRAAFEMKDFTSLRLLNYVNDLRVSADGKVAVRRAEIYESLPEDITLYDFTRDAETFGGASLSPEVSYVVGNDASVSQAALFRAMGFTAVDSYSVWQTVEPEGEGEWDFSRWDRQVEILRTAGLKWVPLLCAGPAYADPNWFRETEDHYPCVCLEHGEKNKIESLWNPRFRYWRERYLAAFAEHFDENDLECVKLGIQGDYGEAIYSADGGGWTFDVPGEYHQHHGYWCNDPFALADYREYLKNKYKTPARLSRAWGRKIGSFDEADFPFYGEEAKKAFLDGIRDHAENRREFLDFRDWYRAAMTELADDWMAMVRRYFPRTPIYLSTGGFMMPHLGAHFPEQARAAAKSGAGIRITNEASDYGKNFAYTRIVASACRHYGSYFCYEPAGEENIWGIPARIYNAAASGAKQLHDYHPNLINSRETLEQQQKYIGYFRKNDPVVPVAVYYPDTYLSLKWDDFHEAKIPALRDRFDFGMLDDTLILDGALGEYKVLVIAHADVMEDGAARMIAAWAKAGGRVLVLDADRLLTPEGKASPEYRLFPSSPAGGALGKGFVRRVKSLEALAEEVKDLLCSLGFAVYDTAGDGVFYTQISPGSVLVYNSDKENGVTAECFYRGKRFTAQADAGGICEIRFE
;
A
#
# COMPACT_ATOMS: atom_id res chain seq x y z
N MET A 1 -34.47 30.73 79.82
CA MET A 1 -33.08 31.15 80.02
C MET A 1 -32.40 31.20 78.65
N LYS A 2 -32.06 32.41 78.17
CA LYS A 2 -31.12 32.83 77.08
C LYS A 2 -31.34 32.23 75.66
N ILE A 3 -31.79 32.97 74.63
CA ILE A 3 -31.30 34.21 73.93
C ILE A 3 -30.27 33.92 72.81
N ARG A 4 -30.68 34.29 71.57
CA ARG A 4 -29.95 34.76 70.36
C ARG A 4 -28.96 33.82 69.64
N HIS A 5 -29.20 33.55 68.35
CA HIS A 5 -28.77 34.47 67.28
C HIS A 5 -29.47 34.19 65.93
N ILE A 6 -29.57 35.28 65.18
CA ILE A 6 -30.17 35.53 63.87
C ILE A 6 -29.15 35.19 62.78
N LEU A 7 -29.55 34.59 61.66
CA LEU A 7 -29.21 35.10 60.32
C LEU A 7 -29.94 34.35 59.21
N SER A 8 -30.51 35.17 58.34
CA SER A 8 -31.34 34.90 57.18
C SER A 8 -30.59 34.18 56.06
N CYS A 9 -31.23 33.20 55.43
CA CYS A 9 -30.98 32.86 54.03
C CYS A 9 -32.33 32.62 53.35
N ILE A 10 -32.84 33.69 52.75
CA ILE A 10 -33.85 33.62 51.69
C ILE A 10 -33.15 32.90 50.53
N ALA A 11 -33.51 31.65 50.30
CA ALA A 11 -33.13 30.93 49.10
C ALA A 11 -33.87 31.56 47.91
N VAL A 12 -33.18 32.47 47.22
CA VAL A 12 -33.57 32.88 45.86
C VAL A 12 -33.30 31.66 44.97
N PHE A 13 -34.36 30.94 44.61
CA PHE A 13 -34.33 30.04 43.45
C PHE A 13 -34.15 30.92 42.20
N LEU A 14 -32.89 31.17 41.82
CA LEU A 14 -32.56 31.59 40.47
C LEU A 14 -32.78 30.39 39.57
N PHE A 15 -33.97 30.29 38.98
CA PHE A 15 -34.10 29.63 37.69
C PHE A 15 -33.21 30.40 36.71
N SER A 16 -31.99 29.93 36.48
CA SER A 16 -31.32 30.20 35.21
C SER A 16 -32.13 29.44 34.16
N ALA A 17 -33.16 30.09 33.62
CA ALA A 17 -33.60 29.73 32.29
C ALA A 17 -32.35 29.83 31.43
N ALA A 18 -31.82 28.68 30.99
CA ALA A 18 -30.90 28.67 29.87
C ALA A 18 -31.67 29.37 28.75
N VAL A 19 -31.34 30.62 28.50
CA VAL A 19 -31.82 31.33 27.33
C VAL A 19 -31.24 30.53 26.19
N PHE A 20 -32.07 29.75 25.50
CA PHE A 20 -31.69 29.08 24.27
C PHE A 20 -31.16 30.16 23.34
N ALA A 21 -29.84 30.25 23.22
CA ALA A 21 -29.20 31.20 22.34
C ALA A 21 -29.55 30.75 20.91
N GLY A 22 -30.43 31.53 20.26
CA GLY A 22 -30.73 31.33 18.84
C GLY A 22 -29.47 31.51 17.99
N PRO A 23 -29.54 31.17 16.70
CA PRO A 23 -28.40 31.32 15.81
C PRO A 23 -27.93 32.78 15.74
N LEU A 24 -26.61 32.99 15.79
CA LEU A 24 -25.95 34.29 15.61
C LEU A 24 -26.17 34.82 14.19
N TYR A 25 -26.06 33.91 13.22
CA TYR A 25 -26.24 34.20 11.80
C TYR A 25 -27.14 33.15 11.17
N VAL A 26 -28.01 33.60 10.26
CA VAL A 26 -28.97 32.75 9.54
C VAL A 26 -28.94 33.14 8.07
N TRP A 27 -28.93 32.12 7.22
CA TRP A 27 -29.33 32.18 5.84
C TRP A 27 -30.46 31.17 5.64
N ASP A 28 -31.58 31.61 5.08
CA ASP A 28 -32.71 30.76 4.73
C ASP A 28 -33.20 31.18 3.34
N LEU A 29 -33.34 30.21 2.42
CA LEU A 29 -33.70 30.52 1.05
C LEU A 29 -35.10 31.15 0.92
N GLU A 30 -36.03 30.80 1.82
CA GLU A 30 -37.42 31.24 1.75
C GLU A 30 -37.68 32.48 2.62
N SER A 31 -37.14 32.49 3.85
CA SER A 31 -37.36 33.60 4.79
C SER A 31 -36.27 34.68 4.77
N GLY A 32 -35.16 34.44 4.07
CA GLY A 32 -33.97 35.29 4.14
C GLY A 32 -33.25 35.17 5.49
N GLY A 33 -32.28 36.06 5.71
CA GLY A 33 -31.52 36.13 6.96
C GLY A 33 -30.43 37.20 6.90
N ASN A 34 -29.57 37.25 7.91
CA ASN A 34 -28.46 38.20 8.00
C ASN A 34 -27.15 37.69 7.38
N MET A 35 -27.09 36.41 6.98
CA MET A 35 -26.00 35.81 6.21
C MET A 35 -26.41 35.64 4.75
N THR A 36 -25.47 35.76 3.82
CA THR A 36 -25.71 35.59 2.38
C THR A 36 -24.90 34.43 1.81
N ILE A 37 -25.35 33.94 0.65
CA ILE A 37 -24.63 32.92 -0.11
C ILE A 37 -24.15 33.53 -1.44
N ALA A 38 -22.87 33.40 -1.76
CA ALA A 38 -22.35 33.88 -3.04
C ALA A 38 -22.70 32.89 -4.18
N ASN A 39 -22.89 33.40 -5.39
CA ASN A 39 -23.21 32.60 -6.58
C ASN A 39 -22.27 32.98 -7.73
N GLU A 40 -20.99 32.66 -7.59
CA GLU A 40 -19.95 33.02 -8.55
C GLU A 40 -18.90 31.91 -8.68
N GLY A 41 -18.33 31.77 -9.88
CA GLY A 41 -17.20 30.86 -10.14
C GLY A 41 -17.40 29.42 -9.68
N ASP A 42 -16.47 28.89 -8.86
CA ASP A 42 -16.56 27.53 -8.29
C ASP A 42 -17.63 27.40 -7.18
N GLY A 43 -18.28 28.51 -6.85
CA GLY A 43 -19.41 28.63 -5.96
C GLY A 43 -20.74 28.85 -6.63
N SER A 44 -20.82 28.69 -7.96
CA SER A 44 -22.08 28.93 -8.66
C SER A 44 -23.15 27.90 -8.25
N THR A 45 -24.34 28.40 -7.91
CA THR A 45 -25.49 27.62 -7.43
C THR A 45 -26.71 27.83 -8.32
N LEU A 46 -27.55 26.79 -8.39
CA LEU A 46 -28.81 26.78 -9.12
C LEU A 46 -29.98 26.54 -8.16
N PRO A 47 -31.11 27.23 -8.33
CA PRO A 47 -32.32 26.89 -7.59
C PRO A 47 -32.82 25.50 -8.00
N ALA A 48 -33.29 24.74 -7.02
CA ALA A 48 -33.86 23.41 -7.21
C ALA A 48 -35.04 23.18 -6.27
N ASP A 49 -35.78 22.10 -6.53
CA ASP A 49 -36.74 21.51 -5.59
C ASP A 49 -36.27 20.09 -5.25
N ARG A 50 -36.19 19.78 -3.96
CA ARG A 50 -35.84 18.45 -3.45
C ARG A 50 -36.80 18.06 -2.33
N ALA A 51 -37.45 16.91 -2.51
CA ALA A 51 -38.45 16.39 -1.59
C ALA A 51 -39.52 17.45 -1.18
N GLY A 52 -39.96 18.27 -2.15
CA GLY A 52 -41.01 19.28 -1.95
C GLY A 52 -40.56 20.54 -1.24
N LYS A 53 -39.26 20.82 -1.16
CA LYS A 53 -38.69 22.03 -0.59
C LYS A 53 -37.79 22.73 -1.59
N LYS A 54 -37.92 24.06 -1.67
CA LYS A 54 -37.01 24.90 -2.44
C LYS A 54 -35.63 24.90 -1.80
N CYS A 55 -34.60 24.81 -2.63
CA CYS A 55 -33.21 24.73 -2.18
C CYS A 55 -32.25 25.26 -3.24
N LEU A 56 -30.96 25.34 -2.89
CA LEU A 56 -29.86 25.56 -3.80
C LEU A 56 -29.05 24.27 -3.95
N VAL A 57 -28.64 23.99 -5.18
CA VAL A 57 -27.62 22.98 -5.51
C VAL A 57 -26.44 23.66 -6.17
N ILE A 58 -25.24 23.11 -6.01
CA ILE A 58 -24.08 23.58 -6.77
C ILE A 58 -24.31 23.28 -8.26
N ASN A 59 -23.91 24.21 -9.13
CA ASN A 59 -24.00 24.01 -10.57
C ASN A 59 -23.04 22.88 -11.01
N GLY A 60 -23.63 21.77 -11.46
CA GLY A 60 -22.90 20.59 -11.92
C GLY A 60 -22.02 20.85 -13.15
N GLU A 61 -22.32 21.87 -13.95
CA GLU A 61 -21.62 22.19 -15.21
C GLU A 61 -20.31 22.97 -15.00
N ILE A 62 -20.02 23.39 -13.76
CA ILE A 62 -18.75 24.01 -13.39
C ILE A 62 -17.61 23.01 -13.64
N ALA A 63 -16.59 23.44 -14.38
CA ALA A 63 -15.44 22.60 -14.78
C ALA A 63 -14.47 22.29 -13.62
N GLN A 64 -14.50 23.09 -12.54
CA GLN A 64 -13.66 22.92 -11.36
C GLN A 64 -13.97 21.58 -10.65
N LYS A 65 -12.91 20.89 -10.23
CA LYS A 65 -13.00 19.60 -9.52
C LYS A 65 -13.65 19.70 -8.14
N VAL A 66 -13.39 20.80 -7.42
CA VAL A 66 -13.98 21.08 -6.11
C VAL A 66 -14.87 22.31 -6.24
N LYS A 67 -16.03 22.24 -5.60
CA LYS A 67 -17.09 23.24 -5.71
C LYS A 67 -17.64 23.53 -4.32
N TYR A 68 -18.14 24.74 -4.11
CA TYR A 68 -18.44 25.20 -2.75
C TYR A 68 -19.79 25.92 -2.63
N PHE A 69 -20.38 25.84 -1.45
CA PHE A 69 -21.30 26.86 -0.94
C PHE A 69 -20.51 27.90 -0.17
N TYR A 70 -20.53 29.16 -0.62
CA TYR A 70 -19.82 30.26 0.02
C TYR A 70 -20.76 31.08 0.88
N PHE A 71 -20.42 31.28 2.15
CA PHE A 71 -21.22 32.09 3.07
C PHE A 71 -20.47 33.36 3.48
N CYS A 72 -21.19 34.47 3.44
CA CYS A 72 -20.68 35.79 3.81
C CYS A 72 -21.49 36.36 4.97
N LEU A 73 -20.79 36.79 6.01
CA LEU A 73 -21.37 37.41 7.19
C LEU A 73 -21.58 38.92 6.95
N PRO A 74 -22.56 39.53 7.62
CA PRO A 74 -22.86 40.95 7.43
C PRO A 74 -21.77 41.87 7.99
N GLU A 75 -21.05 41.41 9.03
CA GLU A 75 -20.04 42.16 9.77
C GLU A 75 -18.68 41.46 9.69
N GLU A 76 -17.62 42.22 9.38
CA GLU A 76 -16.23 41.76 9.47
C GLU A 76 -15.67 41.91 10.89
N GLY A 77 -14.69 41.08 11.25
CA GLY A 77 -13.95 41.16 12.51
C GLY A 77 -14.56 40.40 13.68
N VAL A 78 -15.68 39.69 13.46
CA VAL A 78 -16.29 38.79 14.45
C VAL A 78 -15.33 37.64 14.74
N SER A 79 -14.96 37.43 16.00
CA SER A 79 -14.05 36.35 16.41
C SER A 79 -14.69 35.50 17.51
N LEU A 80 -14.78 34.19 17.27
CA LEU A 80 -15.37 33.20 18.15
C LEU A 80 -14.37 32.09 18.43
N LYS A 81 -14.13 31.80 19.71
CA LYS A 81 -13.24 30.70 20.10
C LYS A 81 -13.76 29.34 19.64
N LYS A 82 -15.07 29.18 19.65
CA LYS A 82 -15.77 28.01 19.16
C LYS A 82 -17.08 28.46 18.52
N ALA A 83 -17.42 27.90 17.38
CA ALA A 83 -18.68 28.12 16.70
C ALA A 83 -19.09 26.85 15.91
N TYR A 84 -20.33 26.79 15.47
CA TYR A 84 -20.87 25.66 14.71
C TYR A 84 -21.67 26.17 13.53
N LEU A 85 -21.34 25.71 12.32
CA LEU A 85 -22.17 25.91 11.13
C LEU A 85 -23.16 24.75 11.04
N VAL A 86 -24.45 25.03 11.09
CA VAL A 86 -25.54 24.06 10.94
C VAL A 86 -26.18 24.25 9.58
N LEU A 87 -26.25 23.21 8.77
CA LEU A 87 -26.87 23.20 7.46
C LEU A 87 -28.09 22.27 7.43
N ASP A 88 -29.19 22.75 6.84
CA ASP A 88 -30.28 21.89 6.39
C ASP A 88 -29.95 21.37 4.99
N LEU A 89 -29.63 20.08 4.93
CA LEU A 89 -29.07 19.40 3.75
C LEU A 89 -30.01 18.33 3.22
N TRP A 90 -29.94 18.10 1.91
CA TRP A 90 -30.56 16.96 1.24
C TRP A 90 -29.57 16.37 0.25
N SER A 91 -29.55 15.04 0.14
CA SER A 91 -28.73 14.31 -0.83
C SER A 91 -29.52 13.08 -1.32
N PRO A 92 -29.45 12.72 -2.61
CA PRO A 92 -30.28 11.65 -3.17
C PRO A 92 -29.95 10.29 -2.56
N GLU A 93 -30.94 9.40 -2.44
CA GLU A 93 -30.74 8.06 -1.88
C GLU A 93 -29.57 7.33 -2.56
N GLY A 94 -28.64 6.80 -1.76
CA GLY A 94 -27.46 6.07 -2.24
C GLY A 94 -26.28 6.97 -2.66
N ASN A 95 -26.44 8.29 -2.69
CA ASN A 95 -25.30 9.19 -2.92
C ASN A 95 -24.42 9.25 -1.66
N MET A 96 -23.12 9.11 -1.80
CA MET A 96 -22.17 9.44 -0.73
C MET A 96 -21.37 10.66 -1.18
N THR A 97 -21.26 11.64 -0.29
CA THR A 97 -20.58 12.89 -0.59
C THR A 97 -19.72 13.31 0.58
N ASN A 98 -18.55 13.86 0.27
CA ASN A 98 -17.67 14.46 1.25
C ASN A 98 -17.90 15.97 1.27
N MET A 99 -18.17 16.52 2.45
CA MET A 99 -18.30 17.96 2.66
C MET A 99 -17.23 18.46 3.62
N THR A 100 -16.39 19.37 3.13
CA THR A 100 -15.32 20.00 3.91
C THR A 100 -15.67 21.46 4.19
N LEU A 101 -15.68 21.83 5.47
CA LEU A 101 -15.79 23.22 5.89
C LEU A 101 -14.40 23.86 5.96
N GLU A 102 -14.29 25.02 5.32
CA GLU A 102 -13.13 25.89 5.40
C GLU A 102 -13.53 27.27 5.92
N HIS A 103 -12.75 27.79 6.86
CA HIS A 103 -12.98 29.11 7.43
C HIS A 103 -11.67 29.82 7.78
N ASN A 104 -11.77 31.12 8.05
CA ASN A 104 -10.63 31.93 8.49
C ASN A 104 -10.44 31.81 10.01
N GLN A 105 -9.18 31.79 10.47
CA GLN A 105 -8.84 31.80 11.89
C GLN A 105 -8.18 33.10 12.33
N SER A 106 -7.20 33.59 11.55
CA SER A 106 -6.51 34.85 11.79
C SER A 106 -6.00 35.46 10.48
N PRO A 107 -5.59 36.73 10.46
CA PRO A 107 -4.99 37.35 9.26
C PRO A 107 -3.73 36.63 8.77
N GLU A 108 -2.99 36.00 9.68
CA GLU A 108 -1.76 35.23 9.44
C GLU A 108 -2.06 33.79 8.95
N LYS A 109 -3.17 33.20 9.42
CA LYS A 109 -3.61 31.83 9.08
C LYS A 109 -4.83 31.87 8.16
N LYS A 110 -4.57 32.14 6.88
CA LYS A 110 -5.59 32.21 5.83
C LYS A 110 -6.06 30.81 5.45
N CYS A 111 -7.37 30.58 5.53
CA CYS A 111 -8.05 29.38 5.02
C CYS A 111 -7.50 28.05 5.58
N ILE A 112 -8.02 27.61 6.73
CA ILE A 112 -7.76 26.26 7.24
C ILE A 112 -8.98 25.40 6.95
N ALA A 113 -8.80 24.23 6.33
CA ALA A 113 -9.81 23.19 6.26
C ALA A 113 -9.88 22.52 7.64
N VAL A 114 -11.02 22.64 8.32
CA VAL A 114 -11.11 22.28 9.75
C VAL A 114 -11.97 21.06 10.00
N ASP A 115 -12.95 20.77 9.14
CA ASP A 115 -13.88 19.66 9.40
C ASP A 115 -14.40 19.04 8.10
N THR A 116 -14.37 17.70 8.04
CA THR A 116 -14.73 16.90 6.87
C THR A 116 -15.77 15.89 7.32
N ASN A 117 -17.01 16.06 6.85
CA ASN A 117 -18.14 15.19 7.16
C ASN A 117 -18.60 14.45 5.91
N TYR A 118 -18.84 13.16 6.07
CA TYR A 118 -19.45 12.33 5.04
C TYR A 118 -20.96 12.34 5.21
N ILE A 119 -21.67 12.58 4.11
CA ILE A 119 -23.13 12.54 4.09
C ILE A 119 -23.59 11.39 3.22
N PHE A 120 -24.42 10.54 3.80
CA PHE A 120 -25.14 9.49 3.10
C PHE A 120 -26.49 10.05 2.70
N GLY A 121 -26.71 10.13 1.40
CA GLY A 121 -27.98 10.51 0.85
C GLY A 121 -29.02 9.47 1.20
N THR A 122 -30.00 9.90 2.00
CA THR A 122 -31.18 9.12 2.39
C THR A 122 -32.41 9.51 1.57
N GLY A 123 -32.27 10.48 0.65
CA GLY A 123 -33.40 11.11 -0.02
C GLY A 123 -34.27 11.97 0.92
N ARG A 124 -33.84 12.18 2.18
CA ARG A 124 -34.54 13.00 3.19
C ARG A 124 -33.72 14.24 3.55
N TRP A 125 -34.42 15.25 4.06
CA TRP A 125 -33.78 16.44 4.62
C TRP A 125 -33.21 16.11 6.00
N ILE A 126 -31.94 16.45 6.21
CA ILE A 126 -31.21 16.27 7.46
C ILE A 126 -30.65 17.62 7.92
N ARG A 127 -30.32 17.72 9.21
CA ARG A 127 -29.54 18.81 9.77
C ARG A 127 -28.14 18.30 10.10
N ALA A 128 -27.11 18.93 9.53
CA ALA A 128 -25.72 18.58 9.78
C ALA A 128 -25.00 19.78 10.39
N ALA A 129 -24.17 19.56 11.40
CA ALA A 129 -23.36 20.59 12.02
C ALA A 129 -21.87 20.35 11.72
N PHE A 130 -21.12 21.44 11.58
CA PHE A 130 -19.68 21.47 11.35
C PHE A 130 -19.04 22.36 12.42
N GLU A 131 -18.00 21.88 13.09
CA GLU A 131 -17.33 22.65 14.14
C GLU A 131 -16.32 23.64 13.54
N MET A 132 -16.33 24.87 14.05
CA MET A 132 -15.35 25.92 13.74
C MET A 132 -14.58 26.30 15.00
N LYS A 133 -13.25 26.16 14.98
CA LYS A 133 -12.36 26.52 16.09
C LYS A 133 -11.60 27.80 15.76
N ASP A 134 -11.60 28.75 16.69
CA ASP A 134 -11.00 30.08 16.52
C ASP A 134 -11.52 30.79 15.24
N PHE A 135 -12.82 30.69 14.96
CA PHE A 135 -13.45 31.34 13.79
C PHE A 135 -13.27 32.85 13.84
N THR A 136 -12.80 33.45 12.75
CA THR A 136 -12.79 34.90 12.58
C THR A 136 -13.33 35.30 11.22
N SER A 137 -14.32 36.18 11.16
CA SER A 137 -14.81 36.77 9.90
C SER A 137 -13.80 37.78 9.37
N LEU A 138 -13.13 37.44 8.27
CA LEU A 138 -12.07 38.26 7.65
C LEU A 138 -12.27 38.45 6.15
N ARG A 139 -13.26 37.78 5.55
CA ARG A 139 -13.50 37.77 4.09
C ARG A 139 -12.28 37.46 3.21
N LEU A 140 -11.40 36.56 3.68
CA LEU A 140 -10.17 36.20 2.98
C LEU A 140 -10.32 35.01 2.03
N LEU A 141 -11.50 34.38 1.97
CA LEU A 141 -11.75 33.28 1.02
C LEU A 141 -12.13 33.82 -0.36
N ASN A 142 -12.13 32.92 -1.35
CA ASN A 142 -12.54 33.24 -2.72
C ASN A 142 -13.88 34.02 -2.74
N TYR A 143 -13.94 35.02 -3.61
CA TYR A 143 -15.09 35.92 -3.76
C TYR A 143 -15.46 36.70 -2.47
N VAL A 144 -14.48 36.97 -1.60
CA VAL A 144 -14.62 37.84 -0.42
C VAL A 144 -15.61 37.25 0.60
N ASN A 145 -15.48 35.94 0.85
CA ASN A 145 -16.35 35.18 1.77
C ASN A 145 -15.65 34.79 3.08
N ASP A 146 -16.45 34.50 4.10
CA ASP A 146 -15.97 34.22 5.46
C ASP A 146 -15.73 32.73 5.71
N LEU A 147 -16.60 31.90 5.15
CA LEU A 147 -16.51 30.44 5.20
C LEU A 147 -17.07 29.81 3.92
N ARG A 148 -16.62 28.60 3.61
CA ARG A 148 -17.11 27.83 2.47
C ARG A 148 -17.22 26.35 2.81
N VAL A 149 -18.20 25.67 2.23
CA VAL A 149 -18.40 24.23 2.41
C VAL A 149 -18.34 23.55 1.06
N SER A 150 -17.39 22.63 0.88
CA SER A 150 -17.33 21.84 -0.35
C SER A 150 -18.50 20.87 -0.39
N ALA A 151 -19.03 20.62 -1.59
CA ALA A 151 -20.03 19.58 -1.81
C ALA A 151 -20.04 19.16 -3.29
N ASP A 152 -20.56 17.95 -3.56
CA ASP A 152 -20.86 17.57 -4.94
C ASP A 152 -22.10 18.32 -5.48
N GLY A 153 -22.31 18.26 -6.80
CA GLY A 153 -23.45 18.91 -7.46
C GLY A 153 -24.83 18.28 -7.19
N LYS A 154 -24.90 17.20 -6.40
CA LYS A 154 -26.15 16.52 -6.04
C LYS A 154 -26.67 16.94 -4.66
N VAL A 155 -25.80 17.47 -3.79
CA VAL A 155 -26.18 18.02 -2.48
C VAL A 155 -26.97 19.30 -2.65
N ALA A 156 -28.07 19.40 -1.90
CA ALA A 156 -28.88 20.60 -1.80
C ALA A 156 -28.83 21.19 -0.40
N VAL A 157 -28.74 22.53 -0.32
CA VAL A 157 -28.80 23.30 0.93
C VAL A 157 -30.02 24.22 0.84
N ARG A 158 -30.82 24.28 1.90
CA ARG A 158 -31.95 25.24 1.96
C ARG A 158 -31.82 26.28 3.06
N ARG A 159 -31.00 25.99 4.08
CA ARG A 159 -30.82 26.83 5.27
C ARG A 159 -29.43 26.59 5.85
N ALA A 160 -28.82 27.64 6.39
CA ALA A 160 -27.53 27.62 7.07
C ALA A 160 -27.58 28.55 8.28
N GLU A 161 -27.02 28.12 9.40
CA GLU A 161 -27.07 28.82 10.67
C GLU A 161 -25.73 28.74 11.40
N ILE A 162 -25.31 29.79 12.10
CA ILE A 162 -24.09 29.78 12.91
C ILE A 162 -24.47 29.93 14.38
N TYR A 163 -23.96 29.03 15.21
CA TYR A 163 -24.16 29.03 16.67
C TYR A 163 -22.84 29.15 17.42
N GLU A 164 -22.86 29.74 18.61
CA GLU A 164 -21.72 29.74 19.54
C GLU A 164 -21.57 28.39 20.27
N SER A 165 -22.69 27.69 20.47
CA SER A 165 -22.77 26.34 21.05
C SER A 165 -23.66 25.44 20.20
N LEU A 166 -23.30 24.15 20.06
CA LEU A 166 -24.10 23.19 19.30
C LEU A 166 -25.53 23.11 19.89
N PRO A 167 -26.60 23.28 19.09
CA PRO A 167 -27.98 23.17 19.58
C PRO A 167 -28.28 21.77 20.13
N GLU A 168 -29.03 21.68 21.23
CA GLU A 168 -29.35 20.39 21.88
C GLU A 168 -30.18 19.45 20.98
N ASP A 169 -30.96 20.00 20.04
CA ASP A 169 -31.75 19.26 19.06
C ASP A 169 -30.94 18.79 17.84
N ILE A 170 -29.67 19.20 17.76
CA ILE A 170 -28.78 18.93 16.65
C ILE A 170 -27.56 18.19 17.17
N THR A 171 -27.54 16.88 16.99
CA THR A 171 -26.28 16.13 17.05
C THR A 171 -25.46 16.48 15.81
N LEU A 172 -24.14 16.68 15.95
CA LEU A 172 -23.21 16.61 14.81
C LEU A 172 -23.61 15.40 13.96
N TYR A 173 -23.65 15.53 12.63
CA TYR A 173 -24.19 14.47 11.77
C TYR A 173 -23.51 13.16 12.14
N ASP A 174 -24.30 12.29 12.78
CA ASP A 174 -23.76 11.14 13.46
C ASP A 174 -23.70 10.01 12.45
N PHE A 175 -22.59 9.98 11.72
CA PHE A 175 -22.25 8.90 10.83
C PHE A 175 -22.38 7.53 11.52
N THR A 176 -22.16 7.46 12.84
CA THR A 176 -22.25 6.20 13.57
C THR A 176 -23.64 5.56 13.49
N ARG A 177 -24.71 6.35 13.31
CA ARG A 177 -26.08 5.81 13.13
C ARG A 177 -26.30 5.09 11.80
N ASP A 178 -25.70 5.58 10.72
CA ASP A 178 -25.72 4.89 9.42
C ASP A 178 -24.66 3.77 9.41
N ALA A 179 -23.53 3.95 10.11
CA ALA A 179 -22.52 2.92 10.30
C ALA A 179 -22.99 1.73 11.14
N GLU A 180 -23.91 1.94 12.09
CA GLU A 180 -24.62 0.90 12.83
C GLU A 180 -25.44 0.01 11.89
N THR A 181 -26.01 0.55 10.81
CA THR A 181 -26.65 -0.25 9.74
C THR A 181 -25.64 -1.03 8.89
N PHE A 182 -24.39 -0.57 8.79
CA PHE A 182 -23.29 -1.30 8.14
C PHE A 182 -22.63 -2.35 9.07
N GLY A 183 -23.24 -2.65 10.23
CA GLY A 183 -22.96 -3.84 11.05
C GLY A 183 -21.48 -4.14 11.23
N GLY A 184 -20.84 -3.55 12.25
CA GLY A 184 -19.39 -3.61 12.46
C GLY A 184 -18.79 -4.99 12.22
N ALA A 185 -18.00 -5.11 11.16
CA ALA A 185 -17.29 -6.33 10.86
C ALA A 185 -16.19 -6.52 11.93
N SER A 186 -16.36 -7.51 12.80
CA SER A 186 -15.31 -7.89 13.73
C SER A 186 -14.28 -8.73 12.98
N LEU A 187 -13.11 -8.15 12.71
CA LEU A 187 -11.95 -8.91 12.27
C LEU A 187 -11.41 -9.80 13.38
N SER A 188 -10.71 -10.87 12.99
CA SER A 188 -9.93 -11.65 13.96
C SER A 188 -8.84 -10.77 14.57
N PRO A 189 -8.57 -10.85 15.89
CA PRO A 189 -7.52 -10.05 16.53
C PRO A 189 -6.10 -10.39 16.05
N GLU A 190 -5.93 -11.44 15.24
CA GLU A 190 -4.64 -11.86 14.69
C GLU A 190 -4.28 -11.17 13.37
N VAL A 191 -5.23 -10.45 12.77
CA VAL A 191 -5.02 -9.65 11.56
C VAL A 191 -5.31 -8.17 11.85
N SER A 192 -4.69 -7.28 11.08
CA SER A 192 -4.94 -5.84 11.15
C SER A 192 -5.44 -5.33 9.81
N TYR A 193 -6.32 -4.34 9.84
CA TYR A 193 -6.87 -3.72 8.64
C TYR A 193 -6.66 -2.22 8.74
N VAL A 194 -5.88 -1.68 7.81
CA VAL A 194 -5.34 -0.33 7.90
C VAL A 194 -5.84 0.50 6.74
N VAL A 195 -6.22 1.74 7.03
CA VAL A 195 -6.60 2.71 6.00
C VAL A 195 -5.56 3.83 5.91
N GLY A 196 -5.16 4.19 4.70
CA GLY A 196 -4.24 5.28 4.42
C GLY A 196 -4.92 6.64 4.37
N ASN A 197 -4.10 7.66 4.67
CA ASN A 197 -4.40 9.09 4.84
C ASN A 197 -4.84 9.47 6.26
N ASP A 198 -4.53 10.71 6.64
CA ASP A 198 -4.96 11.29 7.91
C ASP A 198 -6.50 11.26 8.05
N ALA A 199 -6.97 11.30 9.30
CA ALA A 199 -8.38 11.13 9.61
C ALA A 199 -8.91 12.33 10.42
N SER A 200 -10.02 12.90 9.95
CA SER A 200 -10.88 13.72 10.80
C SER A 200 -11.55 12.88 11.90
N VAL A 201 -12.17 13.54 12.88
CA VAL A 201 -12.95 12.85 13.94
C VAL A 201 -14.04 11.98 13.33
N SER A 202 -14.78 12.49 12.35
CA SER A 202 -15.85 11.76 11.66
C SER A 202 -15.31 10.59 10.82
N GLN A 203 -14.17 10.76 10.15
CA GLN A 203 -13.50 9.69 9.41
C GLN A 203 -13.03 8.57 10.34
N ALA A 204 -12.41 8.91 11.47
CA ALA A 204 -11.95 7.92 12.44
C ALA A 204 -13.13 7.08 12.99
N ALA A 205 -14.28 7.72 13.27
CA ALA A 205 -15.49 7.00 13.68
C ALA A 205 -16.02 6.06 12.58
N LEU A 206 -16.04 6.51 11.32
CA LEU A 206 -16.42 5.69 10.16
C LEU A 206 -15.47 4.50 9.98
N PHE A 207 -14.15 4.74 10.00
CA PHE A 207 -13.16 3.69 9.84
C PHE A 207 -13.28 2.63 10.93
N ARG A 208 -13.51 3.05 12.18
CA ARG A 208 -13.77 2.12 13.28
C ARG A 208 -15.00 1.23 13.01
N ALA A 209 -16.08 1.81 12.49
CA ALA A 209 -17.29 1.06 12.19
C ALA A 209 -17.13 0.09 11.01
N MET A 210 -16.27 0.40 10.03
CA MET A 210 -15.92 -0.49 8.91
C MET A 210 -15.01 -1.67 9.31
N GLY A 211 -14.53 -1.69 10.57
CA GLY A 211 -13.65 -2.74 11.08
C GLY A 211 -12.16 -2.44 10.90
N PHE A 212 -11.77 -1.23 10.49
CA PHE A 212 -10.36 -0.85 10.51
C PHE A 212 -9.81 -0.88 11.95
N THR A 213 -8.57 -1.29 12.09
CA THR A 213 -7.85 -1.31 13.36
C THR A 213 -6.95 -0.09 13.52
N ALA A 214 -6.47 0.48 12.41
CA ALA A 214 -5.56 1.61 12.44
C ALA A 214 -5.63 2.51 11.20
N VAL A 215 -5.03 3.70 11.32
CA VAL A 215 -4.86 4.68 10.25
C VAL A 215 -3.37 4.92 9.98
N ASP A 216 -2.98 4.92 8.70
CA ASP A 216 -1.62 5.15 8.22
C ASP A 216 -1.42 6.60 7.74
N SER A 217 -0.38 7.25 8.28
CA SER A 217 -0.03 8.64 8.02
C SER A 217 1.42 8.78 7.55
N TYR A 218 1.64 9.69 6.60
CA TYR A 218 2.98 10.05 6.08
C TYR A 218 3.74 10.96 7.06
N SER A 219 4.23 10.38 8.16
CA SER A 219 4.94 11.07 9.25
C SER A 219 6.43 11.26 8.99
N VAL A 220 6.77 11.74 7.79
CA VAL A 220 8.15 11.83 7.28
C VAL A 220 9.00 12.87 8.02
N TRP A 221 10.32 12.79 7.90
CA TRP A 221 11.26 13.68 8.60
C TRP A 221 10.94 15.18 8.43
N GLN A 222 10.67 15.62 7.19
CA GLN A 222 10.26 16.99 6.85
C GLN A 222 9.00 17.46 7.60
N THR A 223 8.11 16.56 8.03
CA THR A 223 6.88 16.95 8.74
C THR A 223 7.07 17.16 10.23
N VAL A 224 8.22 16.75 10.78
CA VAL A 224 8.53 16.86 12.22
C VAL A 224 9.71 17.76 12.52
N GLU A 225 10.54 18.12 11.54
CA GLU A 225 11.66 19.06 11.71
C GLU A 225 11.72 20.04 10.52
N PRO A 226 10.64 20.80 10.22
CA PRO A 226 10.56 21.57 8.97
C PRO A 226 11.41 22.84 8.94
N GLU A 227 11.54 23.54 10.06
CA GLU A 227 12.08 24.91 10.11
C GLU A 227 13.61 24.96 10.18
N GLY A 228 14.23 23.96 10.83
CA GLY A 228 15.67 23.93 11.00
C GLY A 228 16.16 22.78 11.87
N GLU A 229 17.47 22.58 11.87
CA GLU A 229 18.12 21.55 12.67
C GLU A 229 17.81 21.74 14.18
N GLY A 230 17.10 20.79 14.75
CA GLY A 230 16.73 20.70 16.17
C GLY A 230 15.37 21.31 16.49
N GLU A 231 14.71 21.89 15.49
CA GLU A 231 13.42 22.56 15.65
C GLU A 231 12.26 21.58 15.39
N TRP A 232 12.07 20.66 16.34
CA TRP A 232 11.05 19.62 16.23
C TRP A 232 9.63 20.15 16.47
N ASP A 233 8.70 19.83 15.57
CA ASP A 233 7.25 20.08 15.71
C ASP A 233 6.45 18.80 15.46
N PHE A 234 6.00 18.16 16.55
CA PHE A 234 5.14 16.98 16.50
C PHE A 234 3.64 17.30 16.55
N SER A 235 3.26 18.59 16.60
CA SER A 235 1.89 19.00 16.95
C SER A 235 0.83 18.49 15.97
N ARG A 236 1.16 18.31 14.69
CA ARG A 236 0.26 17.70 13.69
C ARG A 236 -0.07 16.26 14.09
N TRP A 237 0.94 15.49 14.44
CA TRP A 237 0.81 14.07 14.74
C TRP A 237 0.23 13.81 16.12
N ASP A 238 0.51 14.68 17.10
CA ASP A 238 -0.16 14.66 18.41
C ASP A 238 -1.69 14.75 18.25
N ARG A 239 -2.16 15.64 17.37
CA ARG A 239 -3.59 15.78 17.06
C ARG A 239 -4.15 14.53 16.39
N GLN A 240 -3.42 13.97 15.42
CA GLN A 240 -3.85 12.76 14.71
C GLN A 240 -3.96 11.58 15.68
N VAL A 241 -2.95 11.33 16.52
CA VAL A 241 -2.97 10.27 17.52
C VAL A 241 -4.14 10.43 18.49
N GLU A 242 -4.43 11.64 18.95
CA GLU A 242 -5.56 11.89 19.85
C GLU A 242 -6.93 11.61 19.19
N ILE A 243 -7.09 11.98 17.92
CA ILE A 243 -8.30 11.66 17.14
C ILE A 243 -8.49 10.14 17.06
N LEU A 244 -7.44 9.41 16.69
CA LEU A 244 -7.49 7.96 16.52
C LEU A 244 -7.75 7.25 17.85
N ARG A 245 -7.04 7.66 18.91
CA ARG A 245 -7.21 7.13 20.26
C ARG A 245 -8.64 7.30 20.75
N THR A 246 -9.24 8.47 20.54
CA THR A 246 -10.63 8.76 20.91
C THR A 246 -11.62 7.86 20.16
N ALA A 247 -11.34 7.53 18.89
CA ALA A 247 -12.16 6.63 18.09
C ALA A 247 -11.88 5.13 18.37
N GLY A 248 -10.93 4.79 19.24
CA GLY A 248 -10.53 3.40 19.50
C GLY A 248 -9.74 2.76 18.35
N LEU A 249 -9.07 3.58 17.54
CA LEU A 249 -8.14 3.17 16.49
C LEU A 249 -6.70 3.35 16.95
N LYS A 250 -5.80 2.58 16.33
CA LYS A 250 -4.36 2.72 16.47
C LYS A 250 -3.77 3.57 15.34
N TRP A 251 -2.51 3.94 15.47
CA TRP A 251 -1.78 4.70 14.47
C TRP A 251 -0.69 3.86 13.78
N VAL A 252 -0.47 4.12 12.49
CA VAL A 252 0.64 3.59 11.71
C VAL A 252 1.43 4.77 11.13
N PRO A 253 2.51 5.23 11.79
CA PRO A 253 3.38 6.23 11.19
C PRO A 253 4.25 5.60 10.11
N LEU A 254 4.26 6.20 8.91
CA LEU A 254 5.30 5.99 7.91
C LEU A 254 6.53 6.84 8.29
N LEU A 255 7.52 6.19 8.91
CA LEU A 255 8.80 6.80 9.21
C LEU A 255 9.68 6.75 7.97
N CYS A 256 9.95 7.92 7.41
CA CYS A 256 10.58 8.05 6.10
C CYS A 256 11.65 9.13 6.11
N ALA A 257 12.85 8.78 5.63
CA ALA A 257 13.90 9.71 5.25
C ALA A 257 14.73 9.11 4.11
N GLY A 258 15.18 9.95 3.18
CA GLY A 258 15.92 9.58 1.97
C GLY A 258 15.18 9.97 0.69
N PRO A 259 13.86 9.72 0.58
CA PRO A 259 13.06 10.25 -0.52
C PRO A 259 13.06 11.77 -0.53
N ALA A 260 13.01 12.36 -1.73
CA ALA A 260 13.10 13.81 -1.91
C ALA A 260 12.02 14.58 -1.12
N TYR A 261 10.81 14.03 -1.02
CA TYR A 261 9.70 14.64 -0.28
C TYR A 261 9.81 14.49 1.24
N ALA A 262 10.60 13.52 1.70
CA ALA A 262 10.71 13.15 3.10
C ALA A 262 11.79 13.97 3.81
N ASP A 263 12.84 14.38 3.11
CA ASP A 263 13.97 15.08 3.71
C ASP A 263 13.71 16.59 3.84
N PRO A 264 14.04 17.22 4.99
CA PRO A 264 13.88 18.65 5.19
C PRO A 264 14.63 19.51 4.16
N ASN A 265 14.04 20.63 3.74
CA ASN A 265 14.70 21.59 2.85
C ASN A 265 16.06 22.06 3.40
N TRP A 266 16.13 22.37 4.70
CA TRP A 266 17.38 22.81 5.34
C TRP A 266 18.47 21.73 5.30
N PHE A 267 18.12 20.44 5.39
CA PHE A 267 19.09 19.35 5.28
C PHE A 267 19.70 19.29 3.88
N ARG A 268 18.87 19.46 2.83
CA ARG A 268 19.33 19.43 1.43
C ARG A 268 20.31 20.56 1.08
N GLU A 269 20.35 21.62 1.88
CA GLU A 269 21.29 22.73 1.74
C GLU A 269 22.63 22.48 2.45
N THR A 270 22.73 21.43 3.27
CA THR A 270 23.97 21.07 3.99
C THR A 270 24.96 20.31 3.11
N GLU A 271 26.23 20.29 3.53
CA GLU A 271 27.26 19.44 2.89
C GLU A 271 27.06 17.93 3.17
N ASP A 272 26.13 17.58 4.06
CA ASP A 272 25.84 16.20 4.41
C ASP A 272 24.82 15.56 3.45
N HIS A 273 24.04 16.35 2.71
CA HIS A 273 23.17 15.85 1.66
C HIS A 273 24.00 15.41 0.44
N TYR A 274 23.77 14.19 -0.03
CA TYR A 274 24.41 13.67 -1.23
C TYR A 274 23.40 12.91 -2.10
N PRO A 275 22.86 13.53 -3.17
CA PRO A 275 21.80 12.90 -3.94
C PRO A 275 22.31 11.76 -4.83
N CYS A 276 21.39 10.85 -5.17
CA CYS A 276 21.60 9.88 -6.24
C CYS A 276 21.93 10.57 -7.58
N VAL A 277 22.74 9.92 -8.40
CA VAL A 277 23.10 10.40 -9.74
C VAL A 277 22.74 9.35 -10.78
N CYS A 278 22.06 9.78 -11.83
CA CYS A 278 21.65 8.92 -12.94
C CYS A 278 22.88 8.45 -13.75
N LEU A 279 22.98 7.15 -14.00
CA LEU A 279 24.05 6.53 -14.80
C LEU A 279 23.88 6.81 -16.30
N GLU A 280 22.65 7.04 -16.73
CA GLU A 280 22.32 7.32 -18.12
C GLU A 280 22.48 8.78 -18.50
N HIS A 281 22.19 9.72 -17.60
CA HIS A 281 22.22 11.15 -17.92
C HIS A 281 23.32 11.92 -17.18
N GLY A 282 23.89 11.36 -16.10
CA GLY A 282 24.80 12.09 -15.22
C GLY A 282 24.13 13.20 -14.39
N GLU A 283 22.79 13.24 -14.41
CA GLU A 283 21.99 14.22 -13.69
C GLU A 283 21.73 13.78 -12.25
N LYS A 284 21.75 14.75 -11.33
CA LYS A 284 21.42 14.52 -9.92
C LYS A 284 19.91 14.45 -9.74
N ASN A 285 19.46 13.49 -8.95
CA ASN A 285 18.13 13.48 -8.34
C ASN A 285 18.11 14.43 -7.11
N LYS A 286 16.99 14.49 -6.39
CA LYS A 286 16.88 15.02 -5.03
C LYS A 286 16.72 13.92 -3.96
N ILE A 287 16.54 12.66 -4.36
CA ILE A 287 16.57 11.50 -3.47
C ILE A 287 18.01 11.25 -3.00
N GLU A 288 18.17 10.99 -1.71
CA GLU A 288 19.46 10.73 -1.07
C GLU A 288 20.12 9.45 -1.61
N SER A 289 21.43 9.50 -1.84
CA SER A 289 22.23 8.33 -2.18
C SER A 289 22.34 7.41 -0.97
N LEU A 290 21.96 6.15 -1.15
CA LEU A 290 22.09 5.15 -0.08
C LEU A 290 23.55 4.88 0.29
N TRP A 291 24.50 5.24 -0.59
CA TRP A 291 25.93 5.13 -0.36
C TRP A 291 26.52 6.35 0.37
N ASN A 292 25.73 7.36 0.70
CA ASN A 292 26.20 8.48 1.51
C ASN A 292 26.54 8.00 2.94
N PRO A 293 27.82 8.01 3.35
CA PRO A 293 28.22 7.50 4.66
C PRO A 293 27.70 8.37 5.81
N ARG A 294 27.29 9.61 5.55
CA ARG A 294 26.80 10.55 6.58
C ARG A 294 25.31 10.40 6.85
N PHE A 295 24.54 9.86 5.90
CA PHE A 295 23.09 9.87 6.01
C PHE A 295 22.55 8.98 7.14
N ARG A 296 23.28 7.91 7.49
CA ARG A 296 22.94 7.03 8.61
C ARG A 296 22.74 7.79 9.93
N TYR A 297 23.55 8.81 10.19
CA TYR A 297 23.46 9.64 11.40
C TYR A 297 22.10 10.38 11.46
N TRP A 298 21.72 11.02 10.36
CA TRP A 298 20.48 11.80 10.26
C TRP A 298 19.23 10.94 10.46
N ARG A 299 19.25 9.73 9.91
CA ARG A 299 18.17 8.74 10.08
C ARG A 299 18.02 8.31 11.53
N GLU A 300 19.13 8.01 12.20
CA GLU A 300 19.11 7.62 13.61
C GLU A 300 18.63 8.75 14.51
N ARG A 301 19.04 9.98 14.23
CA ARG A 301 18.58 11.18 14.94
C ARG A 301 17.07 11.38 14.81
N TYR A 302 16.52 11.33 13.60
CA TYR A 302 15.08 11.45 13.36
C TYR A 302 14.30 10.35 14.10
N LEU A 303 14.75 9.09 14.01
CA LEU A 303 14.11 7.98 14.72
C LEU A 303 14.18 8.13 16.23
N ALA A 304 15.31 8.61 16.78
CA ALA A 304 15.45 8.85 18.20
C ALA A 304 14.48 9.91 18.71
N ALA A 305 14.39 11.06 18.02
CA ALA A 305 13.46 12.12 18.38
C ALA A 305 12.00 11.65 18.31
N PHE A 306 11.64 10.90 17.26
CA PHE A 306 10.29 10.36 17.11
C PHE A 306 9.94 9.36 18.23
N ALA A 307 10.85 8.45 18.55
CA ALA A 307 10.64 7.43 19.58
C ALA A 307 10.67 7.99 21.01
N GLU A 308 11.37 9.10 21.25
CA GLU A 308 11.30 9.82 22.52
C GLU A 308 9.92 10.46 22.75
N HIS A 309 9.27 10.91 21.67
CA HIS A 309 8.01 11.65 21.74
C HIS A 309 6.76 10.75 21.78
N PHE A 310 6.70 9.68 20.99
CA PHE A 310 5.49 8.84 20.87
C PHE A 310 5.57 7.51 21.64
N ASP A 311 4.48 7.12 22.30
CA ASP A 311 4.35 5.82 22.97
C ASP A 311 3.99 4.70 21.97
N GLU A 312 4.74 3.60 21.99
CA GLU A 312 4.44 2.37 21.25
C GLU A 312 3.00 1.87 21.47
N ASN A 313 2.40 2.15 22.63
CA ASN A 313 1.04 1.72 22.95
C ASN A 313 -0.01 2.36 22.03
N ASP A 314 0.27 3.51 21.39
CA ASP A 314 -0.64 4.12 20.43
C ASP A 314 -0.51 3.52 19.02
N LEU A 315 0.53 2.72 18.78
CA LEU A 315 0.89 2.22 17.47
C LEU A 315 0.29 0.82 17.20
N GLU A 316 -0.20 0.61 15.98
CA GLU A 316 -0.49 -0.73 15.44
C GLU A 316 0.79 -1.35 14.88
N CYS A 317 1.53 -0.57 14.11
CA CYS A 317 2.83 -0.90 13.56
C CYS A 317 3.57 0.37 13.13
N VAL A 318 4.86 0.27 12.87
CA VAL A 318 5.65 1.30 12.18
C VAL A 318 5.85 0.87 10.73
N LYS A 319 5.50 1.74 9.78
CA LYS A 319 5.80 1.55 8.35
C LYS A 319 7.09 2.32 8.02
N LEU A 320 7.94 1.76 7.17
CA LEU A 320 9.24 2.34 6.84
C LEU A 320 9.30 2.76 5.38
N GLY A 321 9.74 3.99 5.16
CA GLY A 321 10.17 4.47 3.85
C GLY A 321 11.66 4.76 3.87
N ILE A 322 12.39 4.31 2.85
CA ILE A 322 13.86 4.37 2.85
C ILE A 322 14.47 5.05 1.63
N GLN A 323 13.78 5.04 0.48
CA GLN A 323 14.25 5.56 -0.80
C GLN A 323 13.06 5.60 -1.79
N GLY A 324 13.29 5.53 -3.10
CA GLY A 324 12.26 5.58 -4.12
C GLY A 324 11.52 6.93 -4.15
N ASP A 325 10.64 7.09 -5.13
CA ASP A 325 9.88 8.33 -5.26
C ASP A 325 8.78 8.44 -4.20
N TYR A 326 8.24 7.30 -3.75
CA TYR A 326 7.15 7.22 -2.76
C TYR A 326 7.57 6.62 -1.41
N GLY A 327 8.85 6.33 -1.18
CA GLY A 327 9.37 5.74 0.06
C GLY A 327 9.70 4.24 -0.02
N GLU A 328 9.37 3.58 -1.12
CA GLU A 328 9.57 2.15 -1.29
C GLU A 328 11.06 1.76 -1.34
N ALA A 329 11.36 0.51 -0.96
CA ALA A 329 12.69 -0.10 -1.07
C ALA A 329 13.08 -0.44 -2.53
N ILE A 330 13.03 0.57 -3.39
CA ILE A 330 13.42 0.58 -4.80
C ILE A 330 14.14 1.89 -5.13
N TYR A 331 14.84 1.93 -6.25
CA TYR A 331 15.36 3.18 -6.81
C TYR A 331 14.28 3.98 -7.56
N SER A 332 14.56 5.26 -7.80
CA SER A 332 13.66 6.19 -8.51
C SER A 332 13.21 5.62 -9.86
N ALA A 333 11.95 5.84 -10.18
CA ALA A 333 11.23 5.21 -11.28
C ALA A 333 10.22 6.17 -11.93
N ASP A 334 9.24 6.66 -11.17
CA ASP A 334 8.18 7.55 -11.65
C ASP A 334 7.59 8.44 -10.53
N GLY A 335 8.34 9.47 -10.14
CA GLY A 335 7.88 10.48 -9.19
C GLY A 335 6.92 11.50 -9.80
N GLY A 336 5.95 11.98 -9.02
CA GLY A 336 4.99 12.98 -9.47
C GLY A 336 3.95 13.38 -8.43
N GLY A 337 3.19 14.43 -8.76
CA GLY A 337 2.12 14.93 -7.89
C GLY A 337 2.66 15.47 -6.56
N TRP A 338 2.12 14.96 -5.44
CA TRP A 338 2.43 15.46 -4.09
C TRP A 338 3.89 15.25 -3.69
N THR A 339 4.62 14.33 -4.33
CA THR A 339 6.05 14.12 -4.06
C THR A 339 6.92 15.31 -4.50
N PHE A 340 6.37 16.26 -5.26
CA PHE A 340 7.02 17.51 -5.67
C PHE A 340 6.68 18.71 -4.79
N ASP A 341 5.71 18.60 -3.87
CA ASP A 341 5.22 19.74 -3.08
C ASP A 341 6.33 20.38 -2.23
N VAL A 342 7.22 19.56 -1.67
CA VAL A 342 8.34 20.02 -0.85
C VAL A 342 9.59 20.26 -1.69
N PRO A 343 10.11 19.29 -2.47
CA PRO A 343 11.39 19.47 -3.14
C PRO A 343 11.29 20.25 -4.45
N GLY A 344 10.09 20.46 -5.01
CA GLY A 344 9.88 20.83 -6.40
C GLY A 344 10.23 19.68 -7.37
N GLU A 345 10.00 19.87 -8.66
CA GLU A 345 10.33 18.87 -9.69
C GLU A 345 11.82 18.48 -9.66
N TYR A 346 12.12 17.23 -9.98
CA TYR A 346 13.48 16.68 -10.03
C TYR A 346 13.62 15.60 -11.10
N HIS A 347 14.87 15.33 -11.49
CA HIS A 347 15.18 14.29 -12.48
C HIS A 347 14.81 12.91 -11.93
N GLN A 348 13.88 12.22 -12.60
CA GLN A 348 13.39 10.89 -12.28
C GLN A 348 13.09 10.14 -13.59
N HIS A 349 13.27 8.83 -13.58
CA HIS A 349 12.83 7.87 -14.60
C HIS A 349 13.26 6.45 -14.19
N HIS A 350 12.71 5.45 -14.85
CA HIS A 350 13.25 4.09 -14.83
C HIS A 350 14.69 4.05 -15.36
N GLY A 351 15.67 3.88 -14.46
CA GLY A 351 17.10 3.88 -14.78
C GLY A 351 17.98 3.43 -13.61
N TYR A 352 19.30 3.56 -13.75
CA TYR A 352 20.26 3.19 -12.71
C TYR A 352 20.78 4.43 -11.99
N TRP A 353 20.54 4.49 -10.68
CA TRP A 353 20.78 5.66 -9.84
C TRP A 353 22.05 5.52 -8.98
N CYS A 354 23.17 5.20 -9.60
CA CYS A 354 24.43 4.86 -8.92
C CYS A 354 25.66 5.57 -9.48
N ASN A 355 25.51 6.64 -10.25
CA ASN A 355 26.63 7.35 -10.88
C ASN A 355 27.34 8.32 -9.94
N ASP A 356 27.56 7.87 -8.70
CA ASP A 356 28.30 8.63 -7.70
C ASP A 356 29.58 7.90 -7.24
N PRO A 357 30.59 8.63 -6.73
CA PRO A 357 31.86 8.03 -6.34
C PRO A 357 31.76 7.04 -5.18
N PHE A 358 30.78 7.17 -4.29
CA PHE A 358 30.59 6.25 -3.17
C PHE A 358 30.01 4.92 -3.67
N ALA A 359 29.04 4.98 -4.57
CA ALA A 359 28.48 3.82 -5.25
C ALA A 359 29.55 3.05 -6.04
N LEU A 360 30.41 3.74 -6.80
CA LEU A 360 31.49 3.07 -7.54
C LEU A 360 32.52 2.42 -6.62
N ALA A 361 32.85 3.07 -5.50
CA ALA A 361 33.76 2.50 -4.50
C ALA A 361 33.15 1.23 -3.86
N ASP A 362 31.87 1.27 -3.51
CA ASP A 362 31.13 0.15 -2.97
C ASP A 362 31.04 -1.03 -3.97
N TYR A 363 30.76 -0.74 -5.24
CA TYR A 363 30.75 -1.75 -6.31
C TYR A 363 32.10 -2.46 -6.46
N ARG A 364 33.20 -1.71 -6.43
CA ARG A 364 34.56 -2.28 -6.51
C ARG A 364 34.85 -3.17 -5.30
N GLU A 365 34.42 -2.78 -4.11
CA GLU A 365 34.58 -3.60 -2.90
C GLU A 365 33.70 -4.87 -2.97
N TYR A 366 32.49 -4.77 -3.49
CA TYR A 366 31.65 -5.95 -3.79
C TYR A 366 32.35 -6.92 -4.74
N LEU A 367 32.91 -6.45 -5.86
CA LEU A 367 33.62 -7.30 -6.82
C LEU A 367 34.87 -7.95 -6.20
N LYS A 368 35.60 -7.20 -5.37
CA LYS A 368 36.74 -7.70 -4.61
C LYS A 368 36.31 -8.78 -3.63
N ASN A 369 35.17 -8.61 -2.97
CA ASN A 369 34.62 -9.61 -2.06
C ASN A 369 34.11 -10.85 -2.78
N LYS A 370 33.46 -10.72 -3.94
CA LYS A 370 32.98 -11.86 -4.74
C LYS A 370 34.13 -12.65 -5.35
N TYR A 371 35.07 -11.97 -6.01
CA TYR A 371 36.10 -12.62 -6.82
C TYR A 371 37.44 -12.82 -6.13
N LYS A 372 37.72 -12.09 -5.04
CA LYS A 372 38.97 -12.12 -4.26
C LYS A 372 40.24 -11.68 -5.00
N THR A 373 40.33 -11.87 -6.31
CA THR A 373 41.48 -11.51 -7.15
C THR A 373 41.04 -10.97 -8.53
N PRO A 374 41.74 -9.99 -9.13
CA PRO A 374 41.43 -9.49 -10.47
C PRO A 374 41.46 -10.58 -11.56
N ALA A 375 42.31 -11.60 -11.41
CA ALA A 375 42.39 -12.72 -12.34
C ALA A 375 41.12 -13.59 -12.36
N ARG A 376 40.41 -13.70 -11.23
CA ARG A 376 39.13 -14.43 -11.16
C ARG A 376 38.00 -13.61 -11.79
N LEU A 377 37.95 -12.30 -11.51
CA LEU A 377 37.05 -11.36 -12.15
C LEU A 377 37.25 -11.36 -13.68
N SER A 378 38.50 -11.24 -14.12
CA SER A 378 38.87 -11.29 -15.55
C SER A 378 38.36 -12.55 -16.25
N ARG A 379 38.45 -13.70 -15.57
CA ARG A 379 37.97 -14.98 -16.10
C ARG A 379 36.44 -15.02 -16.18
N ALA A 380 35.75 -14.47 -15.18
CA ALA A 380 34.30 -14.47 -15.13
C ALA A 380 33.69 -13.55 -16.19
N TRP A 381 34.29 -12.37 -16.42
CA TRP A 381 33.83 -11.39 -17.40
C TRP A 381 34.43 -11.58 -18.80
N GLY A 382 35.34 -12.53 -18.97
CA GLY A 382 35.97 -12.79 -20.27
C GLY A 382 36.88 -11.66 -20.78
N ARG A 383 37.25 -10.68 -19.95
CA ARG A 383 38.13 -9.55 -20.30
C ARG A 383 39.26 -9.36 -19.31
N LYS A 384 40.37 -8.74 -19.73
CA LYS A 384 41.54 -8.52 -18.88
C LYS A 384 41.30 -7.35 -17.92
N ILE A 385 41.41 -7.60 -16.61
CA ILE A 385 41.34 -6.61 -15.53
C ILE A 385 42.59 -6.75 -14.67
N GLY A 386 43.44 -5.72 -14.67
CA GLY A 386 44.72 -5.67 -13.96
C GLY A 386 44.58 -5.44 -12.46
N SER A 387 43.61 -4.64 -12.05
CA SER A 387 43.27 -4.36 -10.65
C SER A 387 41.77 -4.13 -10.47
N PHE A 388 41.27 -4.19 -9.24
CA PHE A 388 39.85 -3.85 -8.99
C PHE A 388 39.53 -2.37 -9.23
N ASP A 389 40.54 -1.49 -9.22
CA ASP A 389 40.36 -0.06 -9.53
C ASP A 389 40.04 0.18 -11.01
N GLU A 390 40.35 -0.78 -11.89
CA GLU A 390 39.97 -0.76 -13.31
C GLU A 390 38.52 -1.23 -13.53
N ALA A 391 37.86 -1.81 -12.52
CA ALA A 391 36.46 -2.20 -12.65
C ALA A 391 35.57 -0.94 -12.61
N ASP A 392 34.57 -0.93 -13.48
CA ASP A 392 33.66 0.19 -13.69
C ASP A 392 32.24 -0.31 -13.96
N PHE A 393 31.26 0.59 -13.92
CA PHE A 393 29.88 0.28 -14.32
C PHE A 393 29.84 -0.21 -15.79
N PRO A 394 28.87 -1.08 -16.14
CA PRO A 394 28.84 -1.70 -17.47
C PRO A 394 28.61 -0.70 -18.62
N PHE A 395 28.03 0.47 -18.32
CA PHE A 395 27.74 1.51 -19.30
C PHE A 395 27.61 2.88 -18.63
N TYR A 396 27.75 3.92 -19.44
CA TYR A 396 27.42 5.32 -19.13
C TYR A 396 26.70 5.90 -20.35
N GLY A 397 25.54 6.52 -20.17
CA GLY A 397 24.72 7.00 -21.29
C GLY A 397 23.65 6.01 -21.75
N GLU A 398 22.51 6.54 -22.20
CA GLU A 398 21.39 5.76 -22.75
C GLU A 398 21.79 4.88 -23.94
N GLU A 399 22.56 5.41 -24.89
CA GLU A 399 22.97 4.65 -26.08
C GLU A 399 23.89 3.47 -25.72
N ALA A 400 24.80 3.68 -24.75
CA ALA A 400 25.69 2.63 -24.27
C ALA A 400 24.91 1.57 -23.47
N LYS A 401 23.97 1.99 -22.62
CA LYS A 401 23.05 1.08 -21.92
C LYS A 401 22.32 0.19 -22.91
N LYS A 402 21.67 0.80 -23.91
CA LYS A 402 20.94 0.07 -24.94
C LYS A 402 21.84 -0.90 -25.69
N ALA A 403 23.00 -0.46 -26.17
CA ALA A 403 23.94 -1.31 -26.89
C ALA A 403 24.43 -2.49 -26.03
N PHE A 404 24.71 -2.26 -24.75
CA PHE A 404 25.13 -3.30 -23.81
C PHE A 404 24.01 -4.32 -23.56
N LEU A 405 22.78 -3.85 -23.25
CA LEU A 405 21.63 -4.71 -22.96
C LEU A 405 21.10 -5.45 -24.20
N ASP A 406 21.24 -4.90 -25.40
CA ASP A 406 20.96 -5.64 -26.63
C ASP A 406 22.02 -6.72 -26.85
N GLY A 407 23.29 -6.40 -26.56
CA GLY A 407 24.43 -7.29 -26.74
C GLY A 407 24.48 -8.49 -25.79
N ILE A 408 23.94 -8.42 -24.57
CA ILE A 408 23.94 -9.57 -23.62
C ILE A 408 23.17 -10.79 -24.15
N ARG A 409 22.33 -10.63 -25.18
CA ARG A 409 21.66 -11.76 -25.86
C ARG A 409 22.66 -12.61 -26.63
N ASP A 410 23.53 -11.96 -27.40
CA ASP A 410 24.47 -12.61 -28.31
C ASP A 410 25.83 -12.91 -27.65
N HIS A 411 26.16 -12.19 -26.58
CA HIS A 411 27.43 -12.26 -25.86
C HIS A 411 27.24 -12.83 -24.46
N ALA A 412 27.33 -14.15 -24.33
CA ALA A 412 27.15 -14.83 -23.05
C ALA A 412 28.16 -14.38 -21.98
N GLU A 413 29.33 -13.91 -22.40
CA GLU A 413 30.37 -13.32 -21.57
C GLU A 413 29.92 -12.04 -20.85
N ASN A 414 29.07 -11.22 -21.48
CA ASN A 414 28.57 -9.96 -20.90
C ASN A 414 27.45 -10.21 -19.88
N ARG A 415 26.78 -11.37 -19.94
CA ARG A 415 25.69 -11.71 -19.00
C ARG A 415 26.20 -11.77 -17.58
N ARG A 416 27.38 -12.35 -17.34
CA ARG A 416 27.94 -12.45 -15.97
C ARG A 416 28.30 -11.07 -15.42
N GLU A 417 28.87 -10.20 -16.23
CA GLU A 417 29.14 -8.80 -15.83
C GLU A 417 27.87 -8.07 -15.45
N PHE A 418 26.81 -8.17 -16.26
CA PHE A 418 25.52 -7.56 -15.95
C PHE A 418 24.87 -8.13 -14.69
N LEU A 419 24.87 -9.46 -14.54
CA LEU A 419 24.30 -10.10 -13.35
C LEU A 419 25.08 -9.71 -12.09
N ASP A 420 26.41 -9.56 -12.16
CA ASP A 420 27.20 -9.07 -11.02
C ASP A 420 26.84 -7.63 -10.63
N PHE A 421 26.67 -6.74 -11.63
CA PHE A 421 26.23 -5.36 -11.42
C PHE A 421 24.82 -5.31 -10.81
N ARG A 422 23.86 -6.06 -11.36
CA ARG A 422 22.50 -6.20 -10.83
C ARG A 422 22.50 -6.72 -9.39
N ASP A 423 23.25 -7.79 -9.12
CA ASP A 423 23.31 -8.41 -7.80
C ASP A 423 23.83 -7.43 -6.75
N TRP A 424 24.88 -6.69 -7.08
CA TRP A 424 25.40 -5.61 -6.23
C TRP A 424 24.34 -4.52 -6.00
N TYR A 425 23.73 -4.03 -7.08
CA TYR A 425 22.78 -2.93 -7.04
C TYR A 425 21.55 -3.24 -6.17
N ARG A 426 21.06 -4.49 -6.26
CA ARG A 426 19.98 -5.02 -5.41
C ARG A 426 20.42 -5.31 -3.98
N ALA A 427 21.65 -5.81 -3.79
CA ALA A 427 22.20 -6.05 -2.47
C ALA A 427 22.32 -4.74 -1.68
N ALA A 428 22.80 -3.65 -2.31
CA ALA A 428 22.93 -2.35 -1.66
C ALA A 428 21.58 -1.80 -1.15
N MET A 429 20.51 -1.93 -1.94
CA MET A 429 19.15 -1.57 -1.49
C MET A 429 18.67 -2.47 -0.33
N THR A 430 18.97 -3.76 -0.38
CA THR A 430 18.60 -4.71 0.68
C THR A 430 19.38 -4.44 1.97
N GLU A 431 20.65 -4.10 1.88
CA GLU A 431 21.50 -3.74 3.03
C GLU A 431 21.00 -2.45 3.70
N LEU A 432 20.60 -1.44 2.91
CA LEU A 432 19.92 -0.25 3.43
C LEU A 432 18.66 -0.63 4.21
N ALA A 433 17.82 -1.51 3.64
CA ALA A 433 16.59 -1.95 4.28
C ALA A 433 16.85 -2.72 5.59
N ASP A 434 17.83 -3.63 5.60
CA ASP A 434 18.26 -4.38 6.79
C ASP A 434 18.73 -3.43 7.90
N ASP A 435 19.62 -2.49 7.56
CA ASP A 435 20.15 -1.50 8.50
C ASP A 435 19.06 -0.60 9.07
N TRP A 436 18.09 -0.17 8.26
CA TRP A 436 16.98 0.65 8.70
C TRP A 436 16.04 -0.11 9.63
N MET A 437 15.62 -1.32 9.26
CA MET A 437 14.77 -2.16 10.10
C MET A 437 15.45 -2.48 11.43
N ALA A 438 16.74 -2.80 11.42
CA ALA A 438 17.53 -3.04 12.62
C ALA A 438 17.64 -1.78 13.49
N MET A 439 17.76 -0.60 12.89
CA MET A 439 17.75 0.68 13.60
C MET A 439 16.41 0.94 14.28
N VAL A 440 15.32 0.86 13.54
CA VAL A 440 13.95 1.06 14.06
C VAL A 440 13.63 0.07 15.17
N ARG A 441 14.00 -1.21 15.03
CA ARG A 441 13.78 -2.23 16.07
C ARG A 441 14.43 -1.88 17.41
N ARG A 442 15.54 -1.12 17.42
CA ARG A 442 16.15 -0.64 18.69
C ARG A 442 15.27 0.37 19.42
N TYR A 443 14.58 1.22 18.68
CA TYR A 443 13.73 2.28 19.23
C TYR A 443 12.29 1.81 19.47
N PHE A 444 11.80 0.86 18.68
CA PHE A 444 10.46 0.27 18.77
C PHE A 444 10.56 -1.25 19.00
N PRO A 445 10.95 -1.71 20.20
CA PRO A 445 11.24 -3.11 20.47
C PRO A 445 10.00 -4.02 20.47
N ARG A 446 8.79 -3.47 20.65
CA ARG A 446 7.55 -4.25 20.79
C ARG A 446 6.59 -4.06 19.62
N THR A 447 6.76 -2.99 18.86
CA THR A 447 5.87 -2.62 17.75
C THR A 447 6.19 -3.45 16.50
N PRO A 448 5.21 -4.00 15.78
CA PRO A 448 5.43 -4.58 14.47
C PRO A 448 6.03 -3.55 13.50
N ILE A 449 6.95 -3.97 12.66
CA ILE A 449 7.61 -3.13 11.64
C ILE A 449 7.26 -3.66 10.25
N TYR A 450 6.96 -2.77 9.31
CA TYR A 450 6.79 -3.10 7.89
C TYR A 450 7.70 -2.25 7.02
N LEU A 451 8.53 -2.89 6.20
CA LEU A 451 9.27 -2.24 5.12
C LEU A 451 8.33 -2.00 3.93
N SER A 452 8.20 -0.75 3.49
CA SER A 452 7.50 -0.45 2.23
C SER A 452 8.33 -0.94 1.05
N THR A 453 7.74 -1.77 0.20
CA THR A 453 8.38 -2.36 -0.96
C THR A 453 7.41 -2.28 -2.12
N GLY A 454 7.90 -2.03 -3.33
CA GLY A 454 7.06 -1.94 -4.53
C GLY A 454 7.83 -2.30 -5.80
N GLY A 455 7.27 -1.94 -6.94
CA GLY A 455 7.81 -2.29 -8.25
C GLY A 455 7.68 -3.78 -8.57
N PHE A 456 8.46 -4.29 -9.51
CA PHE A 456 8.27 -5.65 -10.05
C PHE A 456 9.56 -6.47 -10.12
N MET A 457 10.52 -6.23 -9.21
CA MET A 457 11.88 -6.81 -9.28
C MET A 457 12.60 -6.58 -10.63
N MET A 458 12.22 -5.58 -11.42
CA MET A 458 13.03 -5.22 -12.59
C MET A 458 14.45 -4.83 -12.15
N PRO A 459 15.52 -5.21 -12.88
CA PRO A 459 16.91 -4.98 -12.46
C PRO A 459 17.22 -3.55 -12.04
N HIS A 460 16.73 -2.55 -12.80
CA HIS A 460 16.97 -1.13 -12.55
C HIS A 460 16.18 -0.56 -11.37
N LEU A 461 15.17 -1.26 -10.86
CA LEU A 461 14.47 -0.85 -9.63
C LEU A 461 15.23 -1.26 -8.36
N GLY A 462 16.20 -2.18 -8.44
CA GLY A 462 17.01 -2.59 -7.30
C GLY A 462 16.29 -3.38 -6.19
N ALA A 463 14.99 -3.65 -6.33
CA ALA A 463 14.30 -4.55 -5.42
C ALA A 463 14.72 -6.02 -5.63
N HIS A 464 14.88 -6.74 -4.52
CA HIS A 464 15.01 -8.19 -4.49
C HIS A 464 14.12 -8.75 -3.38
N PHE A 465 12.85 -9.03 -3.71
CA PHE A 465 11.83 -9.32 -2.69
C PHE A 465 12.20 -10.46 -1.74
N PRO A 466 12.76 -11.60 -2.19
CA PRO A 466 13.17 -12.64 -1.24
C PRO A 466 14.28 -12.25 -0.27
N GLU A 467 15.24 -11.44 -0.70
CA GLU A 467 16.35 -10.99 0.15
C GLU A 467 15.87 -9.91 1.13
N GLN A 468 14.98 -9.01 0.69
CA GLN A 468 14.29 -8.08 1.58
C GLN A 468 13.45 -8.82 2.63
N ALA A 469 12.80 -9.94 2.27
CA ALA A 469 12.05 -10.75 3.23
C ALA A 469 12.98 -11.43 4.24
N ARG A 470 14.15 -11.91 3.78
CA ARG A 470 15.19 -12.46 4.66
C ARG A 470 15.72 -11.39 5.62
N ALA A 471 16.02 -10.18 5.13
CA ALA A 471 16.43 -9.05 5.96
C ALA A 471 15.37 -8.68 6.99
N ALA A 472 14.10 -8.61 6.57
CA ALA A 472 12.98 -8.33 7.46
C ALA A 472 12.87 -9.37 8.58
N ALA A 473 13.04 -10.66 8.27
CA ALA A 473 13.02 -11.73 9.26
C ALA A 473 14.09 -11.55 10.36
N LYS A 474 15.31 -11.10 10.02
CA LYS A 474 16.39 -10.86 11.01
C LYS A 474 16.00 -9.86 12.09
N SER A 475 15.20 -8.85 11.73
CA SER A 475 14.74 -7.79 12.63
C SER A 475 13.35 -8.06 13.23
N GLY A 476 12.77 -9.26 12.99
CA GLY A 476 11.40 -9.57 13.37
C GLY A 476 10.39 -8.59 12.75
N ALA A 477 10.67 -8.14 11.52
CA ALA A 477 9.87 -7.22 10.74
C ALA A 477 9.14 -7.95 9.60
N GLY A 478 8.29 -7.22 8.89
CA GLY A 478 7.56 -7.68 7.71
C GLY A 478 7.73 -6.78 6.50
N ILE A 479 7.11 -7.17 5.39
CA ILE A 479 7.08 -6.38 4.15
C ILE A 479 5.66 -5.88 3.91
N ARG A 480 5.50 -4.61 3.58
CA ARG A 480 4.28 -4.10 2.95
C ARG A 480 4.55 -3.92 1.47
N ILE A 481 3.91 -4.74 0.64
CA ILE A 481 4.11 -4.76 -0.81
C ILE A 481 3.01 -3.95 -1.51
N THR A 482 3.41 -2.91 -2.24
CA THR A 482 2.55 -1.92 -2.90
C THR A 482 2.41 -2.24 -4.37
N ASN A 483 1.54 -3.20 -4.69
CA ASN A 483 1.40 -3.74 -6.05
C ASN A 483 -0.02 -4.11 -6.45
N GLU A 484 -0.98 -4.02 -5.53
CA GLU A 484 -2.34 -4.47 -5.83
C GLU A 484 -3.17 -3.40 -6.55
N ALA A 485 -4.21 -3.86 -7.22
CA ALA A 485 -5.28 -3.05 -7.79
C ALA A 485 -6.55 -3.93 -7.89
N SER A 486 -7.37 -3.72 -8.91
CA SER A 486 -8.66 -4.41 -9.08
C SER A 486 -8.60 -5.80 -9.74
N ASP A 487 -7.43 -6.27 -10.17
CA ASP A 487 -7.28 -7.54 -10.91
C ASP A 487 -6.56 -8.59 -10.06
N TYR A 488 -7.26 -9.67 -9.67
CA TYR A 488 -6.69 -10.71 -8.82
C TYR A 488 -5.48 -11.41 -9.46
N GLY A 489 -5.55 -11.74 -10.76
CA GLY A 489 -4.48 -12.46 -11.44
C GLY A 489 -3.18 -11.67 -11.41
N LYS A 490 -3.27 -10.35 -11.65
CA LYS A 490 -2.14 -9.42 -11.55
C LYS A 490 -1.67 -9.22 -10.11
N ASN A 491 -2.59 -9.01 -9.18
CA ASN A 491 -2.26 -8.87 -7.75
C ASN A 491 -1.45 -10.07 -7.26
N PHE A 492 -1.91 -11.28 -7.58
CA PHE A 492 -1.20 -12.52 -7.27
C PHE A 492 0.19 -12.54 -7.93
N ALA A 493 0.28 -12.19 -9.21
CA ALA A 493 1.53 -12.24 -9.95
C ALA A 493 2.64 -11.40 -9.34
N TYR A 494 2.28 -10.24 -8.78
CA TYR A 494 3.24 -9.32 -8.18
C TYR A 494 3.54 -9.58 -6.72
N THR A 495 2.59 -10.16 -5.97
CA THR A 495 2.70 -10.27 -4.51
C THR A 495 3.05 -11.67 -4.01
N ARG A 496 2.84 -12.73 -4.80
CA ARG A 496 3.00 -14.12 -4.32
C ARG A 496 4.44 -14.48 -3.94
N ILE A 497 5.45 -13.92 -4.60
CA ILE A 497 6.85 -14.18 -4.26
C ILE A 497 7.23 -13.61 -2.88
N VAL A 498 6.69 -12.43 -2.52
CA VAL A 498 6.84 -11.86 -1.16
C VAL A 498 6.22 -12.79 -0.13
N ALA A 499 4.99 -13.25 -0.36
CA ALA A 499 4.32 -14.18 0.56
C ALA A 499 5.08 -15.51 0.73
N SER A 500 5.64 -16.04 -0.37
CA SER A 500 6.44 -17.27 -0.36
C SER A 500 7.74 -17.07 0.44
N ALA A 501 8.44 -15.97 0.20
CA ALA A 501 9.68 -15.66 0.89
C ALA A 501 9.48 -15.37 2.39
N CYS A 502 8.47 -14.56 2.75
CA CYS A 502 8.16 -14.28 4.15
C CYS A 502 7.81 -15.55 4.92
N ARG A 503 7.04 -16.48 4.32
CA ARG A 503 6.75 -17.78 4.92
C ARG A 503 8.02 -18.59 5.16
N HIS A 504 8.88 -18.69 4.16
CA HIS A 504 10.12 -19.46 4.25
C HIS A 504 11.06 -18.93 5.34
N TYR A 505 11.25 -17.61 5.40
CA TYR A 505 12.15 -16.98 6.35
C TYR A 505 11.54 -16.71 7.73
N GLY A 506 10.24 -16.93 7.92
CA GLY A 506 9.54 -16.65 9.18
C GLY A 506 9.28 -15.15 9.43
N SER A 507 9.19 -14.35 8.38
CA SER A 507 8.70 -12.96 8.41
C SER A 507 7.17 -12.93 8.18
N TYR A 508 6.58 -11.75 8.10
CA TYR A 508 5.16 -11.52 7.82
C TYR A 508 4.99 -10.43 6.77
N PHE A 509 3.79 -10.26 6.22
CA PHE A 509 3.56 -9.29 5.15
C PHE A 509 2.17 -8.66 5.16
N CYS A 510 2.07 -7.54 4.46
CA CYS A 510 0.89 -6.74 4.21
C CYS A 510 0.75 -6.48 2.71
N TYR A 511 -0.48 -6.44 2.21
CA TYR A 511 -0.77 -6.00 0.85
C TYR A 511 -1.32 -4.59 0.82
N GLU A 512 -0.78 -3.78 -0.11
CA GLU A 512 -1.13 -2.39 -0.35
C GLU A 512 -1.44 -2.20 -1.84
N PRO A 513 -2.46 -1.40 -2.19
CA PRO A 513 -2.78 -1.11 -3.58
C PRO A 513 -1.84 -0.03 -4.12
N ALA A 514 -1.35 -0.22 -5.35
CA ALA A 514 -0.60 0.78 -6.11
C ALA A 514 -1.46 1.49 -7.16
N GLY A 515 -2.66 0.96 -7.43
CA GLY A 515 -3.58 1.46 -8.45
C GLY A 515 -5.00 1.64 -7.92
N GLU A 516 -5.88 2.07 -8.83
CA GLU A 516 -7.29 2.27 -8.52
C GLU A 516 -8.02 0.96 -8.18
N GLU A 517 -8.94 1.09 -7.23
CA GLU A 517 -9.81 0.01 -6.81
C GLU A 517 -11.26 0.34 -7.11
N ASN A 518 -11.94 -0.62 -7.71
CA ASN A 518 -13.38 -0.55 -7.95
C ASN A 518 -14.12 -1.61 -7.12
N ILE A 519 -15.44 -1.66 -7.26
CA ILE A 519 -16.32 -2.59 -6.55
C ILE A 519 -15.91 -4.08 -6.71
N TRP A 520 -15.22 -4.44 -7.79
CA TRP A 520 -14.73 -5.81 -8.04
C TRP A 520 -13.32 -6.04 -7.49
N GLY A 521 -12.54 -4.98 -7.33
CA GLY A 521 -11.20 -5.04 -6.74
C GLY A 521 -11.21 -5.36 -5.25
N ILE A 522 -12.22 -4.89 -4.53
CA ILE A 522 -12.37 -5.11 -3.09
C ILE A 522 -12.38 -6.61 -2.73
N PRO A 523 -13.31 -7.45 -3.28
CA PRO A 523 -13.27 -8.88 -3.03
C PRO A 523 -11.99 -9.55 -3.54
N ALA A 524 -11.43 -9.10 -4.68
CA ALA A 524 -10.18 -9.66 -5.21
C ALA A 524 -9.00 -9.50 -4.23
N ARG A 525 -8.87 -8.34 -3.59
CA ARG A 525 -7.80 -8.03 -2.64
C ARG A 525 -8.01 -8.69 -1.28
N ILE A 526 -9.24 -8.69 -0.77
CA ILE A 526 -9.61 -9.45 0.43
C ILE A 526 -9.30 -10.94 0.23
N TYR A 527 -9.67 -11.50 -0.93
CA TYR A 527 -9.33 -12.87 -1.29
C TYR A 527 -7.81 -13.07 -1.33
N ASN A 528 -7.04 -12.19 -1.99
CA ASN A 528 -5.59 -12.35 -2.08
C ASN A 528 -4.93 -12.33 -0.69
N ALA A 529 -5.28 -11.37 0.17
CA ALA A 529 -4.76 -11.29 1.52
C ALA A 529 -5.09 -12.54 2.35
N ALA A 530 -6.36 -12.99 2.31
CA ALA A 530 -6.82 -14.18 3.02
C ALA A 530 -6.17 -15.47 2.49
N ALA A 531 -6.11 -15.65 1.17
CA ALA A 531 -5.54 -16.81 0.49
C ALA A 531 -4.02 -16.89 0.66
N SER A 532 -3.34 -15.75 0.82
CA SER A 532 -1.90 -15.71 1.05
C SER A 532 -1.51 -15.86 2.51
N GLY A 533 -2.43 -15.62 3.45
CA GLY A 533 -2.16 -15.60 4.88
C GLY A 533 -1.48 -14.30 5.32
N ALA A 534 -1.87 -13.17 4.73
CA ALA A 534 -1.36 -11.86 5.11
C ALA A 534 -1.73 -11.52 6.56
N LYS A 535 -0.83 -10.84 7.28
CA LYS A 535 -1.09 -10.36 8.64
C LYS A 535 -1.84 -9.03 8.65
N GLN A 536 -1.75 -8.29 7.54
CA GLN A 536 -2.38 -6.99 7.39
C GLN A 536 -2.85 -6.78 5.96
N LEU A 537 -3.96 -6.04 5.82
CA LEU A 537 -4.43 -5.50 4.55
C LEU A 537 -4.46 -3.98 4.70
N HIS A 538 -3.97 -3.27 3.70
CA HIS A 538 -4.03 -1.81 3.62
C HIS A 538 -4.97 -1.37 2.49
N ASP A 539 -5.71 -0.30 2.70
CA ASP A 539 -6.55 0.35 1.71
C ASP A 539 -6.37 1.87 1.75
N TYR A 540 -6.54 2.56 0.63
CA TYR A 540 -6.65 4.03 0.65
C TYR A 540 -8.11 4.43 0.75
N HIS A 541 -8.44 5.40 1.61
CA HIS A 541 -9.83 5.82 1.77
C HIS A 541 -10.51 6.23 0.43
N PRO A 542 -9.87 6.92 -0.54
CA PRO A 542 -10.53 7.28 -1.79
C PRO A 542 -10.94 6.07 -2.67
N ASN A 543 -10.39 4.89 -2.41
CA ASN A 543 -10.73 3.66 -3.11
C ASN A 543 -11.96 2.97 -2.50
N LEU A 544 -12.12 3.04 -1.17
CA LEU A 544 -13.19 2.35 -0.46
C LEU A 544 -14.39 3.21 -0.11
N ILE A 545 -14.18 4.46 0.29
CA ILE A 545 -15.24 5.37 0.75
C ILE A 545 -15.60 6.38 -0.35
N ASN A 546 -15.60 5.94 -1.61
CA ASN A 546 -15.99 6.74 -2.78
C ASN A 546 -17.43 6.49 -3.25
N SER A 547 -18.03 5.35 -2.93
CA SER A 547 -19.40 5.01 -3.30
C SER A 547 -20.06 4.11 -2.26
N ARG A 548 -21.38 3.99 -2.29
CA ARG A 548 -22.11 3.09 -1.38
C ARG A 548 -21.84 1.63 -1.74
N GLU A 549 -21.69 1.34 -3.02
CA GLU A 549 -21.45 -0.01 -3.55
C GLU A 549 -20.09 -0.55 -3.10
N THR A 550 -19.02 0.27 -3.07
CA THR A 550 -17.71 -0.15 -2.56
C THR A 550 -17.77 -0.52 -1.07
N LEU A 551 -18.51 0.25 -0.27
CA LEU A 551 -18.75 -0.06 1.14
C LEU A 551 -19.53 -1.36 1.35
N GLU A 552 -20.60 -1.57 0.58
CA GLU A 552 -21.41 -2.80 0.64
C GLU A 552 -20.58 -4.03 0.24
N GLN A 553 -19.70 -3.91 -0.76
CA GLN A 553 -18.77 -4.97 -1.15
C GLN A 553 -17.75 -5.28 -0.04
N GLN A 554 -17.16 -4.24 0.55
CA GLN A 554 -16.22 -4.40 1.67
C GLN A 554 -16.90 -5.11 2.83
N GLN A 555 -18.06 -4.63 3.27
CA GLN A 555 -18.82 -5.21 4.38
C GLN A 555 -19.18 -6.68 4.12
N LYS A 556 -19.61 -6.99 2.89
CA LYS A 556 -20.00 -8.35 2.50
C LYS A 556 -18.85 -9.35 2.61
N TYR A 557 -17.62 -8.95 2.25
CA TYR A 557 -16.51 -9.89 2.09
C TYR A 557 -15.40 -9.79 3.14
N ILE A 558 -15.31 -8.69 3.90
CA ILE A 558 -14.20 -8.48 4.84
C ILE A 558 -14.07 -9.59 5.90
N GLY A 559 -15.16 -10.29 6.24
CA GLY A 559 -15.14 -11.45 7.15
C GLY A 559 -14.35 -12.67 6.64
N TYR A 560 -13.97 -12.70 5.35
CA TYR A 560 -13.03 -13.69 4.83
C TYR A 560 -11.57 -13.35 5.14
N PHE A 561 -11.26 -12.09 5.44
CA PHE A 561 -9.94 -11.69 5.91
C PHE A 561 -9.77 -12.03 7.38
N ARG A 562 -9.05 -13.13 7.61
CA ARG A 562 -8.72 -13.68 8.92
C ARG A 562 -7.41 -14.42 8.82
N LYS A 563 -6.85 -14.80 9.96
CA LYS A 563 -5.67 -15.64 9.97
C LYS A 563 -5.99 -16.99 9.34
N ASN A 564 -5.30 -17.29 8.25
CA ASN A 564 -5.36 -18.55 7.52
C ASN A 564 -3.95 -19.14 7.45
N ASP A 565 -3.87 -20.46 7.29
CA ASP A 565 -2.61 -21.20 7.13
C ASP A 565 -2.63 -21.91 5.77
N PRO A 566 -2.34 -21.20 4.65
CA PRO A 566 -2.57 -21.73 3.32
C PRO A 566 -1.71 -22.96 3.02
N VAL A 567 -2.34 -24.02 2.51
CA VAL A 567 -1.70 -25.27 2.12
C VAL A 567 -1.35 -25.21 0.64
N VAL A 568 -0.07 -24.94 0.35
CA VAL A 568 0.41 -24.67 -1.01
C VAL A 568 1.49 -25.69 -1.40
N PRO A 569 1.12 -26.89 -1.88
CA PRO A 569 2.08 -27.97 -2.18
C PRO A 569 2.84 -27.79 -3.50
N VAL A 570 2.44 -26.84 -4.35
CA VAL A 570 3.08 -26.55 -5.65
C VAL A 570 3.89 -25.27 -5.56
N ALA A 571 5.10 -25.29 -6.12
CA ALA A 571 5.90 -24.10 -6.38
C ALA A 571 6.06 -23.88 -7.89
N VAL A 572 6.11 -22.63 -8.30
CA VAL A 572 6.56 -22.20 -9.63
C VAL A 572 7.93 -21.54 -9.48
N TYR A 573 8.89 -21.93 -10.34
CA TYR A 573 10.19 -21.27 -10.41
C TYR A 573 10.00 -19.85 -10.96
N TYR A 574 10.39 -18.85 -10.17
CA TYR A 574 10.50 -17.46 -10.59
C TYR A 574 11.86 -17.28 -11.29
N PRO A 575 11.89 -17.04 -12.61
CA PRO A 575 13.11 -17.10 -13.38
C PRO A 575 13.87 -15.78 -13.34
N ASP A 576 14.28 -15.32 -12.14
CA ASP A 576 14.91 -14.00 -11.95
C ASP A 576 16.15 -13.81 -12.82
N THR A 577 16.99 -14.84 -12.93
CA THR A 577 18.18 -14.82 -13.79
C THR A 577 17.81 -14.56 -15.25
N TYR A 578 16.76 -15.23 -15.76
CA TYR A 578 16.25 -15.00 -17.12
C TYR A 578 15.67 -13.60 -17.27
N LEU A 579 14.75 -13.21 -16.38
CA LEU A 579 14.03 -11.94 -16.44
C LEU A 579 14.95 -10.74 -16.35
N SER A 580 16.09 -10.90 -15.69
CA SER A 580 17.12 -9.88 -15.63
C SER A 580 17.82 -9.68 -16.97
N LEU A 581 18.03 -10.75 -17.73
CA LEU A 581 18.65 -10.68 -19.06
C LEU A 581 17.64 -10.32 -20.15
N LYS A 582 16.36 -10.67 -19.95
CA LYS A 582 15.28 -10.41 -20.87
C LYS A 582 13.96 -10.30 -20.12
N TRP A 583 13.53 -9.06 -19.89
CA TRP A 583 12.21 -8.78 -19.35
C TRP A 583 11.12 -9.09 -20.39
N ASP A 584 10.08 -9.84 -20.00
CA ASP A 584 8.96 -10.21 -20.87
C ASP A 584 7.62 -10.31 -20.10
N ASP A 585 6.62 -10.95 -20.70
CA ASP A 585 5.24 -11.02 -20.23
C ASP A 585 4.99 -12.04 -19.10
N PHE A 586 6.04 -12.50 -18.41
CA PHE A 586 5.93 -13.49 -17.33
C PHE A 586 4.87 -13.14 -16.28
N HIS A 587 4.89 -11.91 -15.75
CA HIS A 587 3.94 -11.46 -14.73
C HIS A 587 2.55 -11.15 -15.31
N GLU A 588 2.49 -10.59 -16.52
CA GLU A 588 1.24 -10.09 -17.10
C GLU A 588 0.40 -11.18 -17.78
N ALA A 589 1.03 -12.25 -18.27
CA ALA A 589 0.36 -13.31 -19.01
C ALA A 589 0.54 -14.68 -18.36
N LYS A 590 1.78 -15.08 -18.06
CA LYS A 590 2.08 -16.49 -17.70
C LYS A 590 1.60 -16.85 -16.31
N ILE A 591 1.89 -15.99 -15.33
CA ILE A 591 1.50 -16.23 -13.94
C ILE A 591 -0.02 -16.20 -13.74
N PRO A 592 -0.78 -15.20 -14.25
CA PRO A 592 -2.23 -15.21 -14.17
C PRO A 592 -2.84 -16.48 -14.81
N ALA A 593 -2.33 -16.91 -15.97
CA ALA A 593 -2.83 -18.10 -16.67
C ALA A 593 -2.58 -19.41 -15.90
N LEU A 594 -1.46 -19.51 -15.18
CA LEU A 594 -1.19 -20.63 -14.27
C LEU A 594 -2.09 -20.56 -13.04
N ARG A 595 -2.24 -19.37 -12.46
CA ARG A 595 -2.96 -19.17 -11.20
C ARG A 595 -4.43 -19.51 -11.32
N ASP A 596 -5.02 -19.25 -12.47
CA ASP A 596 -6.40 -19.63 -12.79
C ASP A 596 -6.60 -21.16 -12.73
N ARG A 597 -5.55 -21.94 -12.99
CA ARG A 597 -5.63 -23.41 -13.04
C ARG A 597 -5.26 -24.08 -11.72
N PHE A 598 -4.34 -23.51 -10.95
CA PHE A 598 -3.95 -23.99 -9.63
C PHE A 598 -3.21 -22.97 -8.79
N ASP A 599 -3.26 -23.15 -7.46
CA ASP A 599 -2.54 -22.32 -6.51
C ASP A 599 -1.09 -22.80 -6.31
N PHE A 600 -0.18 -21.84 -6.16
CA PHE A 600 1.25 -22.11 -6.01
C PHE A 600 1.99 -21.00 -5.25
N GLY A 601 3.12 -21.39 -4.66
CA GLY A 601 4.16 -20.46 -4.21
C GLY A 601 5.14 -20.16 -5.33
N MET A 602 5.97 -19.14 -5.17
CA MET A 602 7.02 -18.77 -6.12
C MET A 602 8.39 -18.87 -5.49
N LEU A 603 9.34 -19.48 -6.19
CA LEU A 603 10.72 -19.67 -5.74
C LEU A 603 11.71 -19.18 -6.79
N ASP A 604 12.54 -18.20 -6.46
CA ASP A 604 13.68 -17.80 -7.27
C ASP A 604 14.92 -18.64 -6.95
N ASP A 605 16.04 -18.32 -7.59
CA ASP A 605 17.33 -18.97 -7.36
C ASP A 605 17.74 -18.89 -5.87
N THR A 606 17.50 -17.75 -5.23
CA THR A 606 17.84 -17.47 -3.82
C THR A 606 17.06 -18.37 -2.86
N LEU A 607 15.73 -18.43 -2.97
CA LEU A 607 14.89 -19.28 -2.12
C LEU A 607 15.22 -20.76 -2.31
N ILE A 608 15.54 -21.17 -3.54
CA ILE A 608 15.95 -22.56 -3.83
C ILE A 608 17.28 -22.90 -3.15
N LEU A 609 18.25 -21.99 -3.20
CA LEU A 609 19.56 -22.18 -2.55
C LEU A 609 19.44 -22.26 -1.03
N ASP A 610 18.46 -21.55 -0.46
CA ASP A 610 18.17 -21.55 0.98
C ASP A 610 17.29 -22.73 1.45
N GLY A 611 16.85 -23.59 0.52
CA GLY A 611 16.17 -24.83 0.84
C GLY A 611 14.65 -24.74 0.89
N ALA A 612 14.04 -23.67 0.38
CA ALA A 612 12.59 -23.48 0.35
C ALA A 612 11.84 -24.62 -0.38
N LEU A 613 12.50 -25.34 -1.30
CA LEU A 613 11.94 -26.55 -1.94
C LEU A 613 11.44 -27.61 -0.94
N GLY A 614 11.97 -27.64 0.29
CA GLY A 614 11.52 -28.57 1.34
C GLY A 614 10.05 -28.42 1.74
N GLU A 615 9.47 -27.23 1.52
CA GLU A 615 8.07 -26.92 1.84
C GLU A 615 7.08 -27.43 0.79
N TYR A 616 7.57 -27.77 -0.41
CA TYR A 616 6.74 -28.11 -1.56
C TYR A 616 6.85 -29.59 -1.94
N LYS A 617 5.93 -30.05 -2.81
CA LYS A 617 5.87 -31.41 -3.35
C LYS A 617 6.07 -31.47 -4.86
N VAL A 618 5.72 -30.39 -5.56
CA VAL A 618 5.85 -30.23 -7.01
C VAL A 618 6.50 -28.89 -7.31
N LEU A 619 7.47 -28.87 -8.21
CA LEU A 619 8.07 -27.66 -8.79
C LEU A 619 7.70 -27.58 -10.27
N VAL A 620 7.19 -26.44 -10.70
CA VAL A 620 6.92 -26.12 -12.09
C VAL A 620 7.93 -25.10 -12.59
N ILE A 621 8.68 -25.44 -13.64
CA ILE A 621 9.48 -24.50 -14.41
C ILE A 621 8.66 -24.10 -15.62
N ALA A 622 7.88 -23.02 -15.49
CA ALA A 622 6.93 -22.58 -16.50
C ALA A 622 7.58 -21.74 -17.62
N HIS A 623 8.70 -21.09 -17.30
CA HIS A 623 9.38 -20.17 -18.19
C HIS A 623 10.83 -20.01 -17.75
N ALA A 624 11.79 -20.55 -18.50
CA ALA A 624 13.22 -20.28 -18.35
C ALA A 624 13.98 -21.04 -19.45
N ASP A 625 14.92 -20.38 -20.10
CA ASP A 625 15.99 -21.03 -20.88
C ASP A 625 17.38 -20.80 -20.24
N VAL A 626 17.50 -19.85 -19.31
CA VAL A 626 18.68 -19.55 -18.50
C VAL A 626 18.38 -19.72 -17.01
N MET A 627 19.24 -20.43 -16.29
CA MET A 627 19.16 -20.72 -14.86
C MET A 627 20.56 -20.86 -14.25
N GLU A 628 20.76 -20.41 -13.01
CA GLU A 628 22.01 -20.63 -12.31
C GLU A 628 22.28 -22.12 -12.02
N ASP A 629 23.52 -22.59 -12.22
CA ASP A 629 23.87 -24.01 -12.02
C ASP A 629 23.67 -24.46 -10.57
N GLY A 630 23.81 -23.52 -9.63
CA GLY A 630 23.54 -23.73 -8.21
C GLY A 630 22.08 -24.11 -7.96
N ALA A 631 21.13 -23.37 -8.51
CA ALA A 631 19.70 -23.65 -8.39
C ALA A 631 19.35 -24.98 -9.06
N ALA A 632 19.83 -25.23 -10.29
CA ALA A 632 19.62 -26.50 -10.98
C ALA A 632 20.14 -27.72 -10.19
N ARG A 633 21.28 -27.57 -9.52
CA ARG A 633 21.83 -28.62 -8.63
C ARG A 633 20.93 -28.89 -7.43
N MET A 634 20.39 -27.84 -6.79
CA MET A 634 19.48 -27.98 -5.65
C MET A 634 18.15 -28.62 -6.07
N ILE A 635 17.57 -28.20 -7.20
CA ILE A 635 16.36 -28.80 -7.78
C ILE A 635 16.60 -30.29 -8.07
N ALA A 636 17.71 -30.64 -8.73
CA ALA A 636 18.03 -32.03 -9.04
C ALA A 636 18.24 -32.89 -7.76
N ALA A 637 18.86 -32.33 -6.72
CA ALA A 637 19.02 -33.01 -5.44
C ALA A 637 17.67 -33.25 -4.74
N TRP A 638 16.80 -32.24 -4.73
CA TRP A 638 15.44 -32.34 -4.19
C TRP A 638 14.58 -33.36 -4.96
N ALA A 639 14.64 -33.35 -6.29
CA ALA A 639 13.97 -34.35 -7.12
C ALA A 639 14.47 -35.78 -6.80
N LYS A 640 15.79 -35.96 -6.67
CA LYS A 640 16.37 -37.25 -6.23
C LYS A 640 15.83 -37.74 -4.89
N ALA A 641 15.49 -36.83 -3.99
CA ALA A 641 14.93 -37.15 -2.68
C ALA A 641 13.42 -37.48 -2.72
N GLY A 642 12.72 -37.23 -3.82
CA GLY A 642 11.29 -37.51 -3.99
C GLY A 642 10.46 -36.34 -4.53
N GLY A 643 11.09 -35.19 -4.78
CA GLY A 643 10.46 -34.05 -5.45
C GLY A 643 10.06 -34.35 -6.90
N ARG A 644 9.08 -33.61 -7.41
CA ARG A 644 8.54 -33.78 -8.76
C ARG A 644 8.71 -32.49 -9.52
N VAL A 645 9.37 -32.54 -10.68
CA VAL A 645 9.65 -31.35 -11.48
C VAL A 645 8.91 -31.46 -12.82
N LEU A 646 8.09 -30.46 -13.12
CA LEU A 646 7.42 -30.31 -14.41
C LEU A 646 8.03 -29.11 -15.12
N VAL A 647 8.39 -29.27 -16.40
CA VAL A 647 8.98 -28.19 -17.21
C VAL A 647 8.06 -27.94 -18.40
N LEU A 648 7.48 -26.74 -18.46
CA LEU A 648 6.58 -26.35 -19.54
C LEU A 648 7.41 -25.77 -20.69
N ASP A 649 7.26 -26.36 -21.87
CA ASP A 649 7.66 -25.79 -23.17
C ASP A 649 9.07 -25.17 -23.29
N ALA A 650 10.01 -25.58 -22.44
CA ALA A 650 11.42 -25.21 -22.60
C ALA A 650 12.12 -26.25 -23.49
N ASP A 651 12.90 -25.81 -24.47
CA ASP A 651 13.73 -26.70 -25.30
C ASP A 651 14.98 -27.18 -24.54
N ARG A 652 15.64 -26.25 -23.83
CA ARG A 652 16.88 -26.51 -23.11
C ARG A 652 17.13 -25.49 -22.01
N LEU A 653 17.75 -25.93 -20.91
CA LEU A 653 18.17 -25.08 -19.79
C LEU A 653 19.70 -24.87 -19.80
N LEU A 654 20.12 -23.61 -19.83
CA LEU A 654 21.53 -23.19 -19.89
C LEU A 654 21.93 -22.34 -18.66
N THR A 655 23.22 -22.30 -18.33
CA THR A 655 23.75 -21.28 -17.41
C THR A 655 23.81 -19.92 -18.11
N PRO A 656 23.99 -18.81 -17.37
CA PRO A 656 24.27 -17.51 -17.99
C PRO A 656 25.42 -17.57 -19.01
N GLU A 657 26.48 -18.35 -18.72
CA GLU A 657 27.62 -18.56 -19.61
C GLU A 657 27.34 -19.54 -20.78
N GLY A 658 26.08 -19.93 -21.01
CA GLY A 658 25.68 -20.81 -22.12
C GLY A 658 26.01 -22.28 -21.93
N LYS A 659 26.36 -22.72 -20.71
CA LYS A 659 26.67 -24.14 -20.44
C LYS A 659 25.39 -24.92 -20.18
N ALA A 660 25.29 -26.12 -20.73
CA ALA A 660 24.11 -26.97 -20.55
C ALA A 660 24.11 -27.80 -19.26
N SER A 661 24.87 -27.40 -18.24
CA SER A 661 24.91 -28.14 -16.98
C SER A 661 23.55 -28.16 -16.25
N PRO A 662 22.67 -27.13 -16.29
CA PRO A 662 21.31 -27.24 -15.77
C PRO A 662 20.51 -28.34 -16.47
N GLU A 663 20.55 -28.38 -17.81
CA GLU A 663 19.90 -29.42 -18.61
C GLU A 663 20.37 -30.82 -18.19
N TYR A 664 21.67 -31.06 -18.14
CA TYR A 664 22.20 -32.39 -17.82
C TYR A 664 21.93 -32.83 -16.37
N ARG A 665 21.78 -31.90 -15.44
CA ARG A 665 21.44 -32.20 -14.04
C ARG A 665 20.00 -32.65 -13.89
N LEU A 666 19.08 -31.97 -14.58
CA LEU A 666 17.65 -32.26 -14.50
C LEU A 666 17.29 -33.43 -15.41
N PHE A 667 17.82 -33.49 -16.63
CA PHE A 667 17.50 -34.48 -17.67
C PHE A 667 18.68 -35.43 -17.99
N PRO A 668 19.24 -36.16 -17.00
CA PRO A 668 20.47 -36.95 -17.22
C PRO A 668 20.27 -38.17 -18.13
N SER A 669 19.04 -38.66 -18.29
CA SER A 669 18.74 -39.93 -18.97
C SER A 669 17.93 -39.78 -20.26
N SER A 670 17.12 -38.73 -20.39
CA SER A 670 16.24 -38.51 -21.53
C SER A 670 15.85 -37.03 -21.63
N PRO A 671 15.83 -36.42 -22.84
CA PRO A 671 15.36 -35.05 -23.04
C PRO A 671 13.89 -34.82 -22.65
N ALA A 672 13.05 -35.87 -22.71
CA ALA A 672 11.65 -35.78 -22.29
C ALA A 672 11.48 -35.81 -20.75
N GLY A 673 12.53 -36.18 -20.03
CA GLY A 673 12.50 -36.47 -18.60
C GLY A 673 12.26 -37.95 -18.30
N GLY A 674 12.13 -38.24 -17.02
CA GLY A 674 12.00 -39.58 -16.46
C GLY A 674 12.28 -39.59 -14.96
N ALA A 675 12.44 -40.79 -14.40
CA ALA A 675 12.80 -40.96 -13.01
C ALA A 675 14.14 -40.28 -12.70
N LEU A 676 14.19 -39.57 -11.57
CA LEU A 676 15.38 -38.92 -11.05
C LEU A 676 15.44 -39.23 -9.55
N GLY A 677 16.20 -40.27 -9.19
CA GLY A 677 16.20 -40.82 -7.83
C GLY A 677 14.82 -41.35 -7.43
N LYS A 678 14.28 -40.88 -6.29
CA LYS A 678 12.94 -41.24 -5.81
C LYS A 678 11.82 -40.39 -6.44
N GLY A 679 12.17 -39.31 -7.13
CA GLY A 679 11.26 -38.42 -7.81
C GLY A 679 11.39 -38.49 -9.32
N PHE A 680 11.01 -37.42 -10.02
CA PHE A 680 11.11 -37.34 -11.47
C PHE A 680 11.24 -35.90 -11.98
N VAL A 681 11.71 -35.76 -13.21
CA VAL A 681 11.52 -34.57 -14.04
C VAL A 681 10.73 -34.96 -15.29
N ARG A 682 9.87 -34.07 -15.81
CA ARG A 682 9.13 -34.31 -17.06
C ARG A 682 8.93 -33.00 -17.81
N ARG A 683 9.06 -33.04 -19.14
CA ARG A 683 8.62 -31.93 -20.00
C ARG A 683 7.15 -32.09 -20.37
N VAL A 684 6.40 -31.01 -20.31
CA VAL A 684 4.99 -30.92 -20.69
C VAL A 684 4.84 -29.90 -21.82
N LYS A 685 3.92 -30.15 -22.76
CA LYS A 685 3.82 -29.43 -24.04
C LYS A 685 2.75 -28.35 -24.10
N SER A 686 1.82 -28.32 -23.15
CA SER A 686 0.81 -27.26 -23.07
C SER A 686 0.43 -26.98 -21.63
N LEU A 687 -0.20 -25.83 -21.42
CA LEU A 687 -0.68 -25.40 -20.12
C LEU A 687 -1.80 -26.32 -19.59
N GLU A 688 -2.66 -26.83 -20.47
CA GLU A 688 -3.72 -27.79 -20.13
C GLU A 688 -3.13 -29.12 -19.66
N ALA A 689 -2.14 -29.64 -20.39
CA ALA A 689 -1.45 -30.87 -20.00
C ALA A 689 -0.69 -30.68 -18.68
N LEU A 690 -0.13 -29.48 -18.44
CA LEU A 690 0.53 -29.16 -17.18
C LEU A 690 -0.47 -29.18 -16.02
N ALA A 691 -1.65 -28.57 -16.21
CA ALA A 691 -2.68 -28.47 -15.18
C ALA A 691 -3.23 -29.85 -14.80
N GLU A 692 -3.50 -30.72 -15.78
CA GLU A 692 -3.93 -32.10 -15.53
C GLU A 692 -2.85 -32.92 -14.80
N GLU A 693 -1.57 -32.77 -15.19
CA GLU A 693 -0.48 -33.44 -14.47
C GLU A 693 -0.34 -32.93 -13.02
N VAL A 694 -0.48 -31.63 -12.78
CA VAL A 694 -0.48 -31.06 -11.42
C VAL A 694 -1.65 -31.65 -10.61
N LYS A 695 -2.86 -31.67 -11.18
CA LYS A 695 -4.06 -32.23 -10.56
C LYS A 695 -3.89 -33.70 -10.18
N ASP A 696 -3.39 -34.52 -11.10
CA ASP A 696 -3.12 -35.95 -10.86
C ASP A 696 -2.10 -36.14 -9.74
N LEU A 697 -1.04 -35.31 -9.73
CA LEU A 697 -0.04 -35.34 -8.66
C LEU A 697 -0.65 -34.96 -7.31
N LEU A 698 -1.41 -33.87 -7.24
CA LEU A 698 -2.06 -33.43 -6.01
C LEU A 698 -3.05 -34.47 -5.47
N CYS A 699 -3.86 -35.06 -6.36
CA CYS A 699 -4.78 -36.15 -6.04
C CYS A 699 -4.01 -37.36 -5.46
N SER A 700 -2.94 -37.80 -6.12
CA SER A 700 -2.11 -38.93 -5.66
C SER A 700 -1.42 -38.67 -4.31
N LEU A 701 -1.20 -37.41 -3.98
CA LEU A 701 -0.58 -36.95 -2.74
C LEU A 701 -1.62 -36.65 -1.63
N GLY A 702 -2.91 -36.79 -1.92
CA GLY A 702 -3.99 -36.59 -0.95
C GLY A 702 -4.32 -35.13 -0.66
N PHE A 703 -3.98 -34.20 -1.55
CA PHE A 703 -4.40 -32.80 -1.48
C PHE A 703 -5.77 -32.58 -2.13
N ALA A 704 -6.37 -31.42 -1.83
CA ALA A 704 -7.58 -30.97 -2.52
C ALA A 704 -7.28 -30.66 -3.99
N VAL A 705 -8.20 -31.03 -4.88
CA VAL A 705 -8.13 -30.72 -6.32
C VAL A 705 -9.43 -30.10 -6.80
N TYR A 706 -9.36 -29.32 -7.86
CA TYR A 706 -10.47 -28.57 -8.47
C TYR A 706 -10.43 -28.75 -10.01
N ASP A 707 -11.33 -28.13 -10.76
CA ASP A 707 -11.54 -28.38 -12.20
C ASP A 707 -10.32 -28.08 -13.10
N THR A 708 -9.38 -27.26 -12.62
CA THR A 708 -8.18 -26.79 -13.34
C THR A 708 -8.50 -26.05 -14.64
N ALA A 709 -9.72 -25.53 -14.77
CA ALA A 709 -10.12 -24.71 -15.90
C ALA A 709 -9.38 -23.37 -15.88
N GLY A 710 -9.31 -22.71 -17.04
CA GLY A 710 -8.90 -21.31 -17.14
C GLY A 710 -10.13 -20.45 -17.37
N ASP A 711 -10.98 -20.33 -16.34
CA ASP A 711 -12.31 -19.71 -16.41
C ASP A 711 -12.51 -18.52 -15.45
N GLY A 712 -11.45 -18.08 -14.78
CA GLY A 712 -11.50 -16.98 -13.82
C GLY A 712 -12.01 -17.36 -12.44
N VAL A 713 -12.00 -18.67 -12.09
CA VAL A 713 -12.38 -19.18 -10.77
C VAL A 713 -11.14 -19.66 -10.02
N PHE A 714 -10.77 -18.93 -8.99
CA PHE A 714 -9.53 -19.14 -8.26
C PHE A 714 -9.77 -19.88 -6.96
N TYR A 715 -9.03 -20.97 -6.74
CA TYR A 715 -9.11 -21.79 -5.53
C TYR A 715 -7.83 -21.68 -4.71
N THR A 716 -7.93 -21.59 -3.39
CA THR A 716 -6.79 -21.73 -2.45
C THR A 716 -7.22 -22.50 -1.22
N GLN A 717 -6.48 -23.56 -0.88
CA GLN A 717 -6.71 -24.28 0.37
C GLN A 717 -6.15 -23.45 1.54
N ILE A 718 -7.02 -22.83 2.33
CA ILE A 718 -6.65 -21.91 3.42
C ILE A 718 -6.47 -22.61 4.77
N SER A 719 -6.86 -23.89 4.86
CA SER A 719 -6.64 -24.77 6.00
C SER A 719 -6.77 -26.25 5.58
N PRO A 720 -6.41 -27.23 6.42
CA PRO A 720 -6.69 -28.63 6.14
C PRO A 720 -8.18 -28.96 5.94
N GLY A 721 -9.09 -28.10 6.43
CA GLY A 721 -10.54 -28.31 6.42
C GLY A 721 -11.32 -27.43 5.45
N SER A 722 -10.68 -26.49 4.74
CA SER A 722 -11.41 -25.56 3.86
C SER A 722 -10.61 -25.01 2.69
N VAL A 723 -11.35 -24.65 1.65
CA VAL A 723 -10.87 -24.00 0.42
C VAL A 723 -11.63 -22.70 0.23
N LEU A 724 -10.89 -21.61 0.04
CA LEU A 724 -11.43 -20.32 -0.34
C LEU A 724 -11.51 -20.24 -1.87
N VAL A 725 -12.62 -19.73 -2.38
CA VAL A 725 -12.86 -19.57 -3.81
C VAL A 725 -13.18 -18.12 -4.14
N TYR A 726 -12.59 -17.59 -5.21
CA TYR A 726 -12.93 -16.30 -5.78
C TYR A 726 -13.38 -16.45 -7.23
N ASN A 727 -14.55 -15.90 -7.55
CA ASN A 727 -15.10 -15.84 -8.89
C ASN A 727 -14.87 -14.45 -9.48
N SER A 728 -14.05 -14.34 -10.52
CA SER A 728 -13.77 -13.07 -11.19
C SER A 728 -14.77 -12.66 -12.28
N ASP A 729 -15.70 -13.56 -12.66
CA ASP A 729 -16.81 -13.22 -13.56
C ASP A 729 -17.74 -12.20 -12.87
N LYS A 730 -17.95 -11.05 -13.51
CA LYS A 730 -18.70 -9.90 -12.97
C LYS A 730 -20.20 -9.99 -13.22
N GLU A 731 -20.64 -10.95 -14.01
CA GLU A 731 -22.03 -11.10 -14.47
C GLU A 731 -22.66 -12.39 -13.93
N ASN A 732 -21.89 -13.47 -13.87
CA ASN A 732 -22.42 -14.79 -13.55
C ASN A 732 -21.85 -15.34 -12.24
N GLY A 733 -22.73 -15.88 -11.39
CA GLY A 733 -22.30 -16.74 -10.28
C GLY A 733 -21.85 -18.11 -10.78
N VAL A 734 -21.06 -18.81 -9.97
CA VAL A 734 -20.52 -20.13 -10.29
C VAL A 734 -20.74 -21.12 -9.14
N THR A 735 -21.03 -22.37 -9.50
CA THR A 735 -20.95 -23.50 -8.57
C THR A 735 -19.50 -23.98 -8.51
N ALA A 736 -18.77 -23.49 -7.52
CA ALA A 736 -17.39 -23.90 -7.29
C ALA A 736 -17.33 -25.32 -6.75
N GLU A 737 -16.40 -26.13 -7.26
CA GLU A 737 -16.30 -27.55 -6.91
C GLU A 737 -14.89 -27.97 -6.53
N CYS A 738 -14.80 -28.79 -5.48
CA CYS A 738 -13.54 -29.35 -5.02
C CYS A 738 -13.70 -30.84 -4.69
N PHE A 739 -12.67 -31.62 -5.01
CA PHE A 739 -12.55 -33.02 -4.62
C PHE A 739 -11.46 -33.16 -3.55
N TYR A 740 -11.82 -33.77 -2.43
CA TYR A 740 -10.89 -34.06 -1.35
C TYR A 740 -11.17 -35.44 -0.76
N ARG A 741 -10.14 -36.29 -0.70
CA ARG A 741 -10.22 -37.68 -0.17
C ARG A 741 -11.38 -38.50 -0.77
N GLY A 742 -11.58 -38.39 -2.08
CA GLY A 742 -12.62 -39.13 -2.82
C GLY A 742 -14.04 -38.62 -2.63
N LYS A 743 -14.24 -37.50 -1.93
CA LYS A 743 -15.53 -36.81 -1.81
C LYS A 743 -15.55 -35.52 -2.62
N ARG A 744 -16.73 -35.18 -3.16
CA ARG A 744 -17.01 -33.92 -3.85
C ARG A 744 -17.65 -32.94 -2.88
N PHE A 745 -17.19 -31.70 -2.90
CA PHE A 745 -17.71 -30.58 -2.13
C PHE A 745 -18.01 -29.42 -3.08
N THR A 746 -19.06 -28.66 -2.79
CA THR A 746 -19.51 -27.56 -3.66
C THR A 746 -19.92 -26.34 -2.83
N ALA A 747 -19.70 -25.15 -3.35
CA ALA A 747 -20.25 -23.90 -2.81
C ALA A 747 -20.66 -22.97 -3.97
N GLN A 748 -21.60 -22.06 -3.70
CA GLN A 748 -21.97 -21.02 -4.66
C GLN A 748 -21.10 -19.79 -4.42
N ALA A 749 -20.41 -19.32 -5.45
CA ALA A 749 -19.78 -18.01 -5.47
C ALA A 749 -20.63 -17.07 -6.34
N ASP A 750 -20.96 -15.91 -5.79
CA ASP A 750 -21.63 -14.85 -6.55
C ASP A 750 -20.71 -14.31 -7.66
N ALA A 751 -21.27 -13.57 -8.60
CA ALA A 751 -20.49 -12.77 -9.55
C ALA A 751 -19.55 -11.81 -8.80
N GLY A 752 -18.26 -11.82 -9.13
CA GLY A 752 -17.22 -11.03 -8.48
C GLY A 752 -17.02 -11.37 -7.00
N GLY A 753 -17.44 -12.57 -6.56
CA GLY A 753 -17.60 -12.89 -5.15
C GLY A 753 -16.64 -13.91 -4.58
N ILE A 754 -16.58 -13.96 -3.25
CA ILE A 754 -15.83 -14.96 -2.47
C ILE A 754 -16.80 -15.95 -1.83
N CYS A 755 -16.48 -17.23 -1.86
CA CYS A 755 -17.11 -18.26 -1.04
C CYS A 755 -16.09 -19.19 -0.39
N GLU A 756 -16.53 -20.00 0.58
CA GLU A 756 -15.70 -21.00 1.26
C GLU A 756 -16.35 -22.39 1.15
N ILE A 757 -15.57 -23.36 0.69
CA ILE A 757 -15.91 -24.78 0.71
C ILE A 757 -15.31 -25.40 1.98
N ARG A 758 -16.14 -25.99 2.84
CA ARG A 758 -15.70 -26.69 4.06
C ARG A 758 -15.83 -28.20 3.90
N PHE A 759 -14.85 -28.94 4.42
CA PHE A 759 -14.75 -30.40 4.28
C PHE A 759 -15.46 -31.19 5.40
N GLU A 760 -16.38 -30.55 6.12
CA GLU A 760 -17.11 -31.11 7.27
C GLU A 760 -18.34 -31.94 6.86
#